data_AF-A0A931CU47-F1
#
_entry.id   AF-A0A931CU47-F1
#
_cell.length_a   1.000
_cell.length_b   1.000
_cell.length_c   1.000
_cell.angle_alpha   90.00
_cell.angle_beta   90.00
_cell.angle_gamma   90.00
#
_symmetry.space_group_name_H-M   'P 1'
#
loop_
_entity.id
_entity.type
_entity.pdbx_description
1 polymer ?
#
loop_
_entity_poly.entity_id
_entity_poly.type
_entity_poly.pdbx_seq_one_letter_code
_entity_poly.pdbx_strand_id
1 'polypeptide(L)'
;DPDQVTFLLTPQPGIQVDGVKLPLTREIELSVDAVRLDLDLSALLKRKIEISGIFLKDLGIQTLPGENKTGLTFHAPLDFQFPKQQIQQVFALLPDSENQLQIHLENTSTQQFSALNGSLWISKTDETMQFDTQIKDLHVTKDWLARFFSAPDFLMDQLASETARLHVRLNPDTGISGDLSLDRFDIASHRLTPASISGSQVQMHFSYLPDQVSFHIDPTQLAYPSAQVAMAFSNSRTRNETALTFTGNHIDIAQAREATLALAPENQVVKPLFDILRKGTANDVSVGFHAASWNTLFDPRHLILDGNARNSQIQIPETLLMADDVEGKAQVSDGKLIIAAENGRIDHSMIHQGRLTIDLLHSSHVPFTGEFDLDVNLAEVPAVLIRLLPDSTLAREMARVKDLKGQADARLTLAVENDQPDLLVSVTTKPFSATGFYDRIPFPLTISQGMFVYENNQIRISGLSGNIGESLVTDVSAKVMLDETPLLDLTARGLDLDIQEIWPKLSLWKPVRSRMEPVTDMSGQLIVSRLHYKGPMFELNQGEFNIAGTGQDIRIGISSRPHEIHQMSGAFDVSENAMDISDLSAQITGLDWLSDLVSPAYTAGIALPLWIKSGSVQMHDKQMSVSGKAELAPNIELSIQLTGKGPADLTPERIALEHKPLTDAEILFTRHPEFTQIRFKGTLDTRTLDIVMDENTLLHQRLMSLTRGQPVEIVADPDKNLHISARFVQLDTLISLLGSSSFSGTPFQFSQKNLHIQADRLAYQTFEFSHVTALITGKGDHPDIQLLTADFCGANISGRMRLDLTSPDLQTKTDLKISASNRENVATLLSCFYPGIDLMNGGYALNANLSGTGSVKTLHTDLTGDISFESEKGQIHKMTLLSRLLSVLNILKLPDIRQEGFRYRSIQVNAQMKNGTIHLEKAVIDAENMALFFTGDIHPFENRLDLTCLVAPFKTIDTLVQFIPVVNTILSGRLVSFPAKA
;
A
#
# COMPACT_ATOMS: atom_id res chain seq x y z
N ASP A 1 90.10 52.12 38.09
CA ASP A 1 91.28 52.81 37.52
C ASP A 1 91.28 54.24 38.08
N PRO A 2 92.37 54.79 38.64
CA PRO A 2 92.38 56.19 39.11
C PRO A 2 91.97 57.19 38.02
N ASP A 3 92.25 56.88 36.75
CA ASP A 3 91.93 57.72 35.59
C ASP A 3 90.42 57.78 35.27
N GLN A 4 89.62 56.95 35.94
CA GLN A 4 88.16 56.90 35.82
C GLN A 4 87.43 57.65 36.95
N VAL A 5 88.15 58.19 37.94
CA VAL A 5 87.54 58.78 39.14
C VAL A 5 87.64 60.30 39.11
N THR A 6 86.50 60.99 39.08
CA THR A 6 86.40 62.46 39.08
C THR A 6 85.71 62.94 40.36
N PHE A 7 86.33 63.87 41.10
CA PHE A 7 85.68 64.53 42.23
C PHE A 7 84.82 65.71 41.75
N LEU A 8 83.54 65.69 42.09
CA LEU A 8 82.58 66.74 41.81
C LEU A 8 82.43 67.65 43.02
N LEU A 9 82.37 68.96 42.80
CA LEU A 9 82.13 69.97 43.86
C LEU A 9 80.73 70.59 43.77
N THR A 10 80.05 70.47 42.63
CA THR A 10 78.74 71.09 42.35
C THR A 10 77.88 70.19 41.45
N PRO A 11 76.54 70.15 41.62
CA PRO A 11 75.73 70.90 42.58
C PRO A 11 75.78 70.35 44.03
N GLN A 12 76.26 69.13 44.24
CA GLN A 12 76.65 68.57 45.54
C GLN A 12 78.06 67.95 45.44
N PRO A 13 78.87 67.97 46.51
CA PRO A 13 80.16 67.27 46.54
C PRO A 13 79.96 65.78 46.31
N GLY A 14 80.73 65.20 45.40
CA GLY A 14 80.56 63.80 45.03
C GLY A 14 81.79 63.19 44.37
N ILE A 15 81.73 61.89 44.15
CA ILE A 15 82.73 61.11 43.40
C ILE A 15 82.03 60.49 42.21
N GLN A 16 82.46 60.82 41.00
CA GLN A 16 82.01 60.18 39.78
C GLN A 16 83.05 59.14 39.34
N VAL A 17 82.59 57.94 38.99
CA VAL A 17 83.41 56.86 38.45
C VAL A 17 82.90 56.53 37.06
N ASP A 18 83.71 56.78 36.04
CA ASP A 18 83.35 56.59 34.64
C ASP A 18 83.63 55.14 34.17
N GLY A 19 82.72 54.57 33.38
CA GLY A 19 82.88 53.27 32.72
C GLY A 19 82.84 52.06 33.65
N VAL A 20 81.82 51.96 34.50
CA VAL A 20 81.66 50.86 35.47
C VAL A 20 80.88 49.70 34.84
N LYS A 21 81.47 48.50 34.87
CA LYS A 21 80.81 47.25 34.45
C LYS A 21 80.48 46.41 35.68
N LEU A 22 79.19 46.09 35.88
CA LEU A 22 78.68 45.29 36.99
C LEU A 22 78.08 43.99 36.43
N PRO A 23 78.75 42.83 36.60
CA PRO A 23 78.16 41.55 36.24
C PRO A 23 77.03 41.22 37.25
N LEU A 24 75.78 41.28 36.81
CA LEU A 24 74.61 40.91 37.62
C LEU A 24 74.39 39.40 37.64
N THR A 25 74.56 38.75 36.49
CA THR A 25 74.46 37.29 36.32
C THR A 25 75.59 36.80 35.41
N ARG A 26 75.69 35.49 35.16
CA ARG A 26 76.64 34.95 34.16
C ARG A 26 76.39 35.49 32.74
N GLU A 27 75.18 35.97 32.46
CA GLU A 27 74.72 36.34 31.13
C GLU A 27 74.35 37.83 31.00
N ILE A 28 74.29 38.57 32.11
CA ILE A 28 73.86 39.98 32.15
C ILE A 28 74.94 40.81 32.85
N GLU A 29 75.50 41.77 32.11
CA GLU A 29 76.42 42.80 32.59
C GLU A 29 75.73 44.17 32.47
N LEU A 30 75.66 44.92 33.55
CA LEU A 30 75.31 46.33 33.50
C LEU A 30 76.55 47.14 33.17
N SER A 31 76.54 47.86 32.05
CA SER A 31 77.54 48.87 31.73
C SER A 31 76.98 50.24 32.10
N VAL A 32 77.58 50.92 33.06
CA VAL A 32 77.21 52.28 33.47
C VAL A 32 78.28 53.23 32.95
N ASP A 33 77.88 54.22 32.16
CA ASP A 33 78.84 55.20 31.63
C ASP A 33 79.44 56.06 32.75
N ALA A 34 78.65 56.42 33.78
CA ALA A 34 79.15 57.08 34.98
C ALA A 34 78.35 56.74 36.24
N VAL A 35 79.03 56.37 37.32
CA VAL A 35 78.47 56.18 38.67
C VAL A 35 78.82 57.39 39.52
N ARG A 36 77.82 58.17 39.94
CA ARG A 36 78.00 59.32 40.82
C ARG A 36 77.60 58.99 42.26
N LEU A 37 78.55 59.11 43.18
CA LEU A 37 78.38 59.00 44.62
C LEU A 37 78.25 60.41 45.19
N ASP A 38 77.08 60.82 45.65
CA ASP A 38 76.93 62.09 46.37
C ASP A 38 77.36 61.91 47.83
N LEU A 39 78.12 62.87 48.35
CA LEU A 39 78.63 62.84 49.72
C LEU A 39 77.76 63.69 50.64
N ASP A 40 77.47 63.16 51.84
CA ASP A 40 76.74 63.90 52.87
C ASP A 40 77.59 65.09 53.36
N LEU A 41 77.09 66.29 53.10
CA LEU A 41 77.76 67.55 53.45
C LEU A 41 77.97 67.69 54.97
N SER A 42 77.01 67.23 55.77
CA SER A 42 77.02 67.29 57.24
C SER A 42 78.06 66.34 57.83
N ALA A 43 78.26 65.18 57.21
CA ALA A 43 79.29 64.22 57.58
C ALA A 43 80.69 64.72 57.18
N LEU A 44 80.83 65.25 55.96
CA LEU A 44 82.07 65.85 55.45
C LEU A 44 82.57 66.98 56.37
N LEU A 45 81.67 67.84 56.84
CA LEU A 45 81.97 68.91 57.81
C LEU A 45 82.45 68.36 59.16
N LYS A 46 82.03 67.15 59.54
CA LYS A 46 82.51 66.41 60.73
C LYS A 46 83.76 65.57 60.45
N ARG A 47 84.42 65.75 59.30
CA ARG A 47 85.58 64.98 58.83
C ARG A 47 85.30 63.48 58.65
N LYS A 48 84.04 63.13 58.39
CA LYS A 48 83.64 61.77 58.00
C LYS A 48 83.21 61.79 56.54
N ILE A 49 83.48 60.70 55.83
CA ILE A 49 82.96 60.51 54.48
C ILE A 49 81.74 59.62 54.63
N GLU A 50 80.54 60.17 54.43
CA GLU A 50 79.29 59.42 54.34
C GLU A 50 78.69 59.71 52.96
N ILE A 51 78.02 58.72 52.36
CA ILE A 51 77.46 58.80 51.02
C ILE A 51 75.96 59.03 51.18
N SER A 52 75.45 60.15 50.63
CA SER A 52 74.03 60.50 50.71
C SER A 52 73.19 59.90 49.57
N GLY A 53 73.81 59.41 48.50
CA GLY A 53 73.12 58.72 47.40
C GLY A 53 74.06 58.22 46.31
N ILE A 54 73.66 57.16 45.60
CA ILE A 54 74.35 56.65 44.41
C ILE A 54 73.44 56.82 43.18
N PHE A 55 73.95 57.50 42.17
CA PHE A 55 73.26 57.79 40.91
C PHE A 55 74.00 57.14 39.75
N LEU A 56 73.27 56.39 38.91
CA LEU A 56 73.82 55.79 37.69
C LEU A 56 73.36 56.62 36.50
N LYS A 57 74.31 57.08 35.70
CA LYS A 57 74.02 57.79 34.45
C LYS A 57 74.27 56.87 33.26
N ASP A 58 73.33 56.88 32.31
CA ASP A 58 73.39 56.14 31.05
C ASP A 58 73.67 54.64 31.26
N LEU A 59 72.77 53.98 32.00
CA LEU A 59 72.83 52.55 32.28
C LEU A 59 72.54 51.75 31.00
N GLY A 60 73.58 51.20 30.38
CA GLY A 60 73.48 50.15 29.37
C GLY A 60 73.32 48.77 30.02
N ILE A 61 72.39 47.96 29.52
CA ILE A 61 72.29 46.54 29.88
C ILE A 61 72.90 45.76 28.70
N GLN A 62 74.03 45.11 28.92
CA GLN A 62 74.69 44.27 27.93
C GLN A 62 74.58 42.80 28.33
N THR A 63 74.02 41.99 27.45
CA THR A 63 74.03 40.54 27.63
C THR A 63 75.36 39.98 27.12
N LEU A 64 76.10 39.27 27.96
CA LEU A 64 77.36 38.63 27.57
C LEU A 64 77.05 37.44 26.64
N PRO A 65 77.77 37.27 25.51
CA PRO A 65 77.55 36.14 24.61
C PRO A 65 78.00 34.84 25.29
N GLY A 66 77.06 34.11 25.89
CA GLY A 66 77.21 32.70 26.27
C GLY A 66 76.90 31.76 25.10
N GLU A 67 77.36 30.50 25.18
CA GLU A 67 76.98 29.46 24.21
C GLU A 67 75.48 29.49 23.95
N ASN A 68 75.08 29.40 22.67
CA ASN A 68 73.69 29.28 22.21
C ASN A 68 72.96 28.10 22.89
N LYS A 69 72.53 28.28 24.14
CA LYS A 69 71.46 27.52 24.75
C LYS A 69 70.20 28.34 24.56
N THR A 70 69.59 28.17 23.39
CA THR A 70 68.20 28.58 23.19
C THR A 70 67.34 27.88 24.24
N GLY A 71 66.70 28.66 25.11
CA GLY A 71 65.61 28.23 25.97
C GLY A 71 65.99 27.89 27.42
N LEU A 72 65.86 28.88 28.30
CA LEU A 72 65.40 28.60 29.66
C LEU A 72 63.96 28.05 29.54
N THR A 73 63.85 26.73 29.56
CA THR A 73 62.55 26.07 29.65
C THR A 73 62.03 26.20 31.09
N PHE A 74 60.73 26.44 31.29
CA PHE A 74 60.08 26.49 32.63
C PHE A 74 60.37 25.24 33.51
N HIS A 75 60.94 24.19 32.92
CA HIS A 75 61.30 22.93 33.56
C HIS A 75 62.65 22.94 34.26
N ALA A 76 63.63 23.69 33.75
CA ALA A 76 64.95 23.78 34.33
C ALA A 76 65.00 24.94 35.32
N PRO A 77 65.61 24.79 36.51
CA PRO A 77 65.77 25.94 37.37
C PRO A 77 66.57 27.01 36.61
N LEU A 78 66.08 28.25 36.57
CA LEU A 78 66.95 29.40 36.37
C LEU A 78 68.13 29.21 37.33
N ASP A 79 69.34 29.00 36.81
CA ASP A 79 70.59 29.00 37.60
C ASP A 79 70.87 30.46 37.99
N PHE A 80 69.93 31.05 38.74
CA PHE A 80 70.05 32.37 39.30
C PHE A 80 70.97 32.25 40.51
N GLN A 81 72.27 32.42 40.28
CA GLN A 81 73.23 32.50 41.36
C GLN A 81 73.04 33.84 42.06
N PHE A 82 72.44 33.81 43.25
CA PHE A 82 72.28 35.01 44.06
C PHE A 82 73.66 35.64 44.28
N PRO A 83 73.86 36.93 43.95
CA PRO A 83 75.19 37.54 43.91
C PRO A 83 75.69 37.92 45.32
N LYS A 84 75.71 36.97 46.28
CA LYS A 84 76.12 37.21 47.69
C LYS A 84 77.51 37.83 47.76
N GLN A 85 78.46 37.30 46.99
CA GLN A 85 79.83 37.79 46.96
C GLN A 85 79.92 39.20 46.35
N GLN A 86 79.12 39.52 45.33
CA GLN A 86 79.13 40.82 44.68
C GLN A 86 78.44 41.89 45.56
N ILE A 87 77.35 41.56 46.27
CA ILE A 87 76.76 42.46 47.29
C ILE A 87 77.81 42.77 48.35
N GLN A 88 78.51 41.76 48.87
CA GLN A 88 79.59 41.96 49.85
C GLN A 88 80.73 42.83 49.30
N GLN A 89 81.10 42.66 48.03
CA GLN A 89 82.11 43.51 47.36
C GLN A 89 81.64 44.96 47.20
N VAL A 90 80.38 45.19 46.83
CA VAL A 90 79.82 46.55 46.70
C VAL A 90 79.79 47.25 48.07
N PHE A 91 79.35 46.57 49.13
CA PHE A 91 79.35 47.13 50.48
C PHE A 91 80.76 47.24 51.10
N ALA A 92 81.76 46.52 50.60
CA ALA A 92 83.16 46.72 51.01
C ALA A 92 83.74 48.07 50.55
N LEU A 93 83.09 48.73 49.58
CA LEU A 93 83.42 50.07 49.10
C LEU A 93 82.67 51.18 49.88
N LEU A 94 81.78 50.81 50.80
CA LEU A 94 80.94 51.71 51.59
C LEU A 94 81.34 51.68 53.09
N PRO A 95 81.01 52.70 53.90
CA PRO A 95 81.29 52.69 55.34
C PRO A 95 80.61 51.52 56.08
N ASP A 96 81.27 50.98 57.11
CA ASP A 96 80.75 49.83 57.88
C ASP A 96 79.36 50.06 58.53
N SER A 97 78.97 51.33 58.74
CA SER A 97 77.66 51.71 59.29
C SER A 97 76.51 51.61 58.28
N GLU A 98 76.80 51.51 56.98
CA GLU A 98 75.78 51.42 55.93
C GLU A 98 75.30 49.98 55.76
N ASN A 99 74.00 49.78 55.94
CA ASN A 99 73.34 48.48 55.78
C ASN A 99 72.40 48.42 54.58
N GLN A 100 72.14 49.55 53.92
CA GLN A 100 71.29 49.65 52.74
C GLN A 100 71.93 50.54 51.69
N LEU A 101 71.75 50.18 50.42
CA LEU A 101 72.19 50.94 49.27
C LEU A 101 70.99 51.20 48.36
N GLN A 102 70.68 52.47 48.11
CA GLN A 102 69.71 52.88 47.09
C GLN A 102 70.44 53.40 45.84
N ILE A 103 70.07 52.85 44.70
CA ILE A 103 70.53 53.24 43.38
C ILE A 103 69.36 53.86 42.64
N HIS A 104 69.45 55.16 42.32
CA HIS A 104 68.43 55.84 41.53
C HIS A 104 68.68 55.64 40.02
N LEU A 105 67.62 55.29 39.29
CA LEU A 105 67.59 55.16 37.84
C LEU A 105 66.73 56.29 37.28
N GLU A 106 67.31 57.16 36.46
CA GLU A 106 66.60 58.28 35.82
C GLU A 106 66.84 58.29 34.31
N ASN A 107 65.74 58.22 33.55
CA ASN A 107 65.69 58.34 32.09
C ASN A 107 66.64 57.42 31.31
N THR A 108 66.84 56.19 31.81
CA THR A 108 67.64 55.17 31.12
C THR A 108 66.89 54.65 29.90
N SER A 109 67.51 54.60 28.72
CA SER A 109 66.90 54.08 27.49
C SER A 109 67.64 52.87 26.94
N THR A 110 66.91 51.91 26.38
CA THR A 110 67.47 50.72 25.70
C THR A 110 66.73 50.48 24.37
N GLN A 111 67.15 49.47 23.59
CA GLN A 111 66.40 49.07 22.39
C GLN A 111 64.98 48.56 22.72
N GLN A 112 64.72 48.17 23.97
CA GLN A 112 63.46 47.61 24.41
C GLN A 112 62.52 48.65 25.05
N PHE A 113 63.01 49.85 25.40
CA PHE A 113 62.18 50.89 26.01
C PHE A 113 62.77 52.29 25.84
N SER A 114 61.89 53.30 25.72
CA SER A 114 62.30 54.69 25.51
C SER A 114 62.83 55.36 26.77
N ALA A 115 62.32 54.98 27.95
CA ALA A 115 62.80 55.48 29.24
C ALA A 115 62.49 54.50 30.39
N LEU A 116 63.38 54.42 31.38
CA LEU A 116 63.22 53.68 32.62
C LEU A 116 63.60 54.60 33.79
N ASN A 117 62.67 54.76 34.74
CA ASN A 117 62.85 55.52 35.98
C ASN A 117 62.56 54.61 37.17
N GLY A 118 63.32 54.71 38.27
CA GLY A 118 63.08 53.85 39.42
C GLY A 118 64.17 53.86 40.47
N SER A 119 64.13 52.87 41.36
CA SER A 119 65.15 52.64 42.38
C SER A 119 65.47 51.17 42.54
N LEU A 120 66.76 50.86 42.65
CA LEU A 120 67.28 49.57 43.07
C LEU A 120 67.78 49.70 44.51
N TRP A 121 67.19 48.93 45.42
CA TRP A 121 67.57 48.83 46.82
C TRP A 121 68.34 47.55 47.06
N ILE A 122 69.47 47.62 47.76
CA ILE A 122 70.29 46.47 48.13
C ILE A 122 70.47 46.50 49.65
N SER A 123 70.10 45.44 50.37
CA SER A 123 70.27 45.30 51.83
C SER A 123 71.43 44.37 52.14
N LYS A 124 72.39 44.84 52.95
CA LYS A 124 73.54 44.06 53.44
C LYS A 124 73.13 43.06 54.51
N THR A 125 72.23 43.44 55.42
CA THR A 125 71.81 42.61 56.57
C THR A 125 70.86 41.50 56.16
N ASP A 126 69.88 41.82 55.29
CA ASP A 126 68.89 40.85 54.84
C ASP A 126 69.33 40.10 53.58
N GLU A 127 70.49 40.46 53.03
CA GLU A 127 70.97 40.01 51.72
C GLU A 127 69.87 40.07 50.67
N THR A 128 69.11 41.18 50.58
CA THR A 128 68.02 41.31 49.60
C THR A 128 68.30 42.39 48.56
N MET A 129 67.75 42.20 47.36
CA MET A 129 67.69 43.25 46.33
C MET A 129 66.22 43.53 46.01
N GLN A 130 65.84 44.79 45.90
CA GLN A 130 64.50 45.20 45.50
C GLN A 130 64.59 46.20 44.34
N PHE A 131 63.95 45.89 43.22
CA PHE A 131 63.82 46.73 42.05
C PHE A 131 62.41 47.31 42.01
N ASP A 132 62.28 48.63 41.95
CA ASP A 132 61.00 49.30 41.72
C ASP A 132 61.17 50.29 40.57
N THR A 133 60.55 50.00 39.43
CA THR A 133 60.81 50.72 38.17
C THR A 133 59.53 50.99 37.38
N GLN A 134 59.51 52.13 36.70
CA GLN A 134 58.55 52.52 35.69
C GLN A 134 59.25 52.65 34.33
N ILE A 135 58.74 51.93 33.35
CA ILE A 135 59.27 51.79 32.00
C ILE A 135 58.27 52.43 31.03
N LYS A 136 58.75 53.20 30.05
CA LYS A 136 57.95 53.84 29.00
C LYS A 136 58.27 53.23 27.63
N ASP A 137 57.24 53.06 26.81
CA ASP A 137 57.27 52.51 25.45
C ASP A 137 58.01 51.16 25.41
N LEU A 138 57.55 50.22 26.25
CA LEU A 138 58.11 48.88 26.32
C LEU A 138 57.80 48.14 25.01
N HIS A 139 58.82 47.57 24.39
CA HIS A 139 58.74 46.79 23.17
C HIS A 139 59.72 45.62 23.23
N VAL A 140 59.18 44.41 23.19
CA VAL A 140 59.93 43.19 23.41
C VAL A 140 59.64 42.19 22.29
N THR A 141 60.70 41.74 21.61
CA THR A 141 60.59 40.77 20.51
C THR A 141 60.68 39.33 21.01
N LYS A 142 60.19 38.39 20.20
CA LYS A 142 60.28 36.94 20.42
C LYS A 142 61.69 36.47 20.78
N ASP A 143 62.70 36.94 20.05
CA ASP A 143 64.11 36.53 20.28
C ASP A 143 64.64 37.00 21.63
N TRP A 144 64.09 38.09 22.18
CA TRP A 144 64.41 38.55 23.52
C TRP A 144 63.64 37.74 24.57
N LEU A 145 62.34 37.50 24.34
CA LEU A 145 61.49 36.72 25.25
C LEU A 145 61.94 35.27 25.37
N ALA A 146 62.36 34.65 24.25
CA ALA A 146 62.86 33.28 24.19
C ALA A 146 64.10 33.02 25.07
N ARG A 147 64.79 34.10 25.48
CA ARG A 147 65.92 34.02 26.42
C ARG A 147 65.48 33.81 27.86
N PHE A 148 64.29 34.29 28.22
CA PHE A 148 63.74 34.20 29.58
C PHE A 148 62.65 33.14 29.70
N PHE A 149 61.88 32.92 28.62
CA PHE A 149 60.72 32.04 28.58
C PHE A 149 60.68 31.27 27.26
N SER A 150 60.67 29.93 27.30
CA SER A 150 60.34 29.11 26.13
C SER A 150 59.11 28.25 26.39
N ALA A 151 58.00 28.57 25.70
CA ALA A 151 56.83 27.70 25.58
C ALA A 151 56.79 27.17 24.13
N PRO A 152 57.17 25.91 23.88
CA PRO A 152 57.32 25.38 22.51
C PRO A 152 56.04 25.46 21.68
N ASP A 153 54.87 25.47 22.33
CA ASP A 153 53.56 25.43 21.67
C ASP A 153 52.88 26.81 21.52
N PHE A 154 53.50 27.91 21.97
CA PHE A 154 52.91 29.24 21.94
C PHE A 154 53.70 30.21 21.03
N LEU A 155 53.04 30.73 20.00
CA LEU A 155 53.65 31.52 18.93
C LEU A 155 53.38 33.03 19.09
N MET A 156 54.20 33.69 19.89
CA MET A 156 54.19 35.14 20.08
C MET A 156 55.39 35.79 19.41
N ASP A 157 55.17 36.86 18.65
CA ASP A 157 56.25 37.58 17.95
C ASP A 157 56.73 38.80 18.72
N GLN A 158 55.82 39.50 19.41
CA GLN A 158 56.13 40.74 20.10
C GLN A 158 55.16 41.01 21.25
N LEU A 159 55.68 41.60 22.34
CA LEU A 159 54.91 42.23 23.42
C LEU A 159 55.27 43.72 23.46
N ALA A 160 54.27 44.59 23.42
CA ALA A 160 54.42 46.03 23.56
C ALA A 160 53.50 46.58 24.66
N SER A 161 53.89 47.70 25.28
CA SER A 161 53.09 48.42 26.27
C SER A 161 53.54 49.88 26.35
N GLU A 162 52.59 50.80 26.52
CA GLU A 162 52.94 52.22 26.62
C GLU A 162 53.66 52.54 27.94
N THR A 163 53.21 51.96 29.04
CA THR A 163 53.88 52.05 30.34
C THR A 163 53.86 50.72 31.06
N ALA A 164 54.99 50.32 31.63
CA ALA A 164 55.11 49.16 32.49
C ALA A 164 55.65 49.55 33.86
N ARG A 165 55.17 48.92 34.93
CA ARG A 165 55.76 49.02 36.26
C ARG A 165 56.20 47.65 36.71
N LEU A 166 57.44 47.56 37.17
CA LEU A 166 58.04 46.32 37.63
C LEU A 166 58.56 46.53 39.05
N HIS A 167 57.96 45.79 39.98
CA HIS A 167 58.39 45.69 41.38
C HIS A 167 58.90 44.27 41.63
N VAL A 168 60.17 44.08 41.97
CA VAL A 168 60.76 42.74 42.19
C VAL A 168 61.58 42.75 43.45
N ARG A 169 61.41 41.74 44.29
CA ARG A 169 62.25 41.45 45.45
C ARG A 169 62.95 40.12 45.27
N LEU A 170 64.27 40.15 45.40
CA LEU A 170 65.15 38.99 45.34
C LEU A 170 65.73 38.73 46.74
N ASN A 171 65.64 37.49 47.19
CA ASN A 171 66.16 37.03 48.46
C ASN A 171 66.81 35.63 48.29
N PRO A 172 67.95 35.35 48.92
CA PRO A 172 68.67 34.10 48.72
C PRO A 172 67.96 32.86 49.29
N ASP A 173 67.15 33.03 50.33
CA ASP A 173 66.46 31.92 51.02
C ASP A 173 65.02 31.74 50.50
N THR A 174 64.38 32.83 50.07
CA THR A 174 62.96 32.87 49.63
C THR A 174 62.78 33.14 48.13
N GLY A 175 63.87 33.24 47.36
CA GLY A 175 63.83 33.34 45.90
C GLY A 175 63.44 34.72 45.37
N ILE A 176 62.78 34.75 44.20
CA ILE A 176 62.38 35.98 43.52
C ILE A 176 60.85 36.12 43.63
N SER A 177 60.35 37.28 44.04
CA SER A 177 58.91 37.58 44.04
C SER A 177 58.69 38.99 43.51
N GLY A 178 57.54 39.28 42.90
CA GLY A 178 57.29 40.60 42.37
C GLY A 178 55.98 40.76 41.63
N ASP A 179 55.76 41.99 41.19
CA ASP A 179 54.59 42.45 40.48
C ASP A 179 55.01 43.13 39.17
N LEU A 180 54.37 42.78 38.07
CA LEU A 180 54.49 43.43 36.77
C LEU A 180 53.13 43.98 36.37
N SER A 181 53.02 45.29 36.19
CA SER A 181 51.84 45.95 35.64
C SER A 181 52.16 46.49 34.25
N LEU A 182 51.29 46.23 33.26
CA LEU A 182 51.42 46.80 31.91
C LEU A 182 50.14 47.60 31.60
N ASP A 183 50.32 48.82 31.10
CA ASP A 183 49.24 49.67 30.62
C ASP A 183 49.24 49.71 29.09
N ARG A 184 48.05 49.66 28.48
CA ARG A 184 47.83 49.60 27.04
C ARG A 184 48.78 48.61 26.36
N PHE A 185 48.68 47.36 26.77
CA PHE A 185 49.53 46.30 26.25
C PHE A 185 48.96 45.73 24.95
N ASP A 186 49.88 45.25 24.12
CA ASP A 186 49.61 44.64 22.82
C ASP A 186 50.55 43.45 22.63
N ILE A 187 49.98 42.31 22.25
CA ILE A 187 50.71 41.08 21.96
C ILE A 187 50.43 40.71 20.51
N ALA A 188 51.45 40.80 19.67
CA ALA A 188 51.35 40.55 18.24
C ALA A 188 51.88 39.16 17.87
N SER A 189 51.27 38.58 16.83
CA SER A 189 51.69 37.34 16.19
C SER A 189 51.42 37.42 14.70
N HIS A 190 52.34 36.95 13.85
CA HIS A 190 52.21 36.93 12.40
C HIS A 190 51.01 36.10 11.93
N ARG A 191 50.54 35.14 12.75
CA ARG A 191 49.34 34.33 12.48
C ARG A 191 48.04 35.02 12.86
N LEU A 192 48.12 36.12 13.61
CA LEU A 192 47.00 36.95 14.02
C LEU A 192 47.24 38.35 13.45
N THR A 193 47.00 38.55 12.16
CA THR A 193 47.13 39.87 11.52
C THR A 193 45.86 40.21 10.74
N PRO A 194 45.31 41.43 10.87
CA PRO A 194 45.86 42.63 11.52
C PRO A 194 45.56 42.76 13.04
N ALA A 195 44.95 41.75 13.67
CA ALA A 195 44.57 41.79 15.08
C ALA A 195 45.76 41.54 16.04
N SER A 196 45.56 41.71 17.34
CA SER A 196 46.57 41.47 18.39
C SER A 196 45.85 41.23 19.71
N ILE A 197 46.44 40.47 20.64
CA ILE A 197 45.87 40.43 21.99
C ILE A 197 46.17 41.76 22.67
N SER A 198 45.14 42.51 23.02
CA SER A 198 45.30 43.86 23.57
C SER A 198 44.39 44.12 24.76
N GLY A 199 44.83 44.98 25.67
CA GLY A 199 44.09 45.34 26.88
C GLY A 199 44.55 46.64 27.51
N SER A 200 43.72 47.23 28.37
CA SER A 200 43.98 48.55 28.95
C SER A 200 44.99 48.52 30.09
N GLN A 201 44.90 47.54 30.97
CA GLN A 201 45.79 47.36 32.12
C GLN A 201 45.79 45.88 32.51
N VAL A 202 46.97 45.31 32.74
CA VAL A 202 47.14 43.96 33.29
C VAL A 202 48.09 44.02 34.47
N GLN A 203 47.77 43.26 35.51
CA GLN A 203 48.63 43.11 36.68
C GLN A 203 48.96 41.63 36.88
N MET A 204 50.26 41.35 36.98
CA MET A 204 50.81 40.01 37.15
C MET A 204 51.63 39.96 38.43
N HIS A 205 51.32 38.99 39.29
CA HIS A 205 52.07 38.64 40.48
C HIS A 205 52.89 37.37 40.19
N PHE A 206 54.17 37.33 40.54
CA PHE A 206 55.01 36.14 40.32
C PHE A 206 55.89 35.83 41.53
N SER A 207 56.16 34.54 41.72
CA SER A 207 57.04 34.02 42.75
C SER A 207 57.81 32.81 42.22
N TYR A 208 59.12 32.81 42.45
CA TYR A 208 60.07 31.81 42.01
C TYR A 208 60.93 31.40 43.21
N LEU A 209 60.56 30.31 43.85
CA LEU A 209 61.28 29.65 44.95
C LEU A 209 62.01 28.39 44.42
N PRO A 210 63.02 27.87 45.14
CA PRO A 210 63.77 26.68 44.71
C PRO A 210 62.89 25.45 44.39
N ASP A 211 61.82 25.26 45.16
CA ASP A 211 60.92 24.10 45.05
C ASP A 211 59.52 24.44 44.50
N GLN A 212 59.22 25.72 44.29
CA GLN A 212 57.90 26.19 43.87
C GLN A 212 57.98 27.41 42.95
N VAL A 213 57.29 27.36 41.81
CA VAL A 213 57.12 28.51 40.92
C VAL A 213 55.63 28.78 40.78
N SER A 214 55.23 30.04 40.86
CA SER A 214 53.84 30.45 40.64
C SER A 214 53.76 31.82 39.98
N PHE A 215 52.77 32.01 39.12
CA PHE A 215 52.39 33.33 38.66
C PHE A 215 50.87 33.46 38.63
N HIS A 216 50.36 34.66 38.87
CA HIS A 216 48.95 34.99 38.87
C HIS A 216 48.76 36.27 38.08
N ILE A 217 47.78 36.29 37.19
CA ILE A 217 47.33 37.47 36.46
C ILE A 217 45.95 37.81 37.00
N ASP A 218 45.81 39.02 37.54
CA ASP A 218 44.55 39.53 38.06
C ASP A 218 43.49 39.63 36.95
N PRO A 219 42.19 39.59 37.28
CA PRO A 219 41.11 39.77 36.30
C PRO A 219 41.31 41.01 35.43
N THR A 220 41.64 40.77 34.17
CA THR A 220 42.08 41.75 33.18
C THR A 220 41.06 41.85 32.07
N GLN A 221 40.65 43.09 31.75
CA GLN A 221 39.76 43.34 30.62
C GLN A 221 40.58 43.44 29.32
N LEU A 222 40.40 42.46 28.44
CA LEU A 222 40.93 42.47 27.09
C LEU A 222 39.99 43.25 26.16
N ALA A 223 40.59 44.03 25.26
CA ALA A 223 39.92 44.66 24.14
C ALA A 223 39.79 43.69 22.95
N TYR A 224 40.82 42.87 22.71
CA TYR A 224 40.78 41.78 21.74
C TYR A 224 41.62 40.58 22.25
N PRO A 225 41.11 39.34 22.17
CA PRO A 225 39.69 39.03 22.04
C PRO A 225 38.91 39.68 23.19
N SER A 226 37.70 40.19 22.92
CA SER A 226 36.86 40.79 23.96
C SER A 226 36.54 39.75 25.04
N ALA A 227 37.11 39.93 26.23
CA ALA A 227 36.95 39.03 27.38
C ALA A 227 37.49 39.69 28.66
N GLN A 228 36.93 39.33 29.81
CA GLN A 228 37.60 39.50 31.09
C GLN A 228 38.29 38.19 31.44
N VAL A 229 39.61 38.18 31.62
CA VAL A 229 40.38 36.94 31.86
C VAL A 229 41.29 37.07 33.08
N ALA A 230 41.43 36.00 33.84
CA ALA A 230 42.47 35.85 34.87
C ALA A 230 43.18 34.52 34.67
N MET A 231 44.44 34.45 35.13
CA MET A 231 45.27 33.25 35.00
C MET A 231 45.98 32.96 36.31
N ALA A 232 46.10 31.70 36.69
CA ALA A 232 46.96 31.29 37.79
C ALA A 232 47.71 30.02 37.42
N PHE A 233 49.01 30.05 37.63
CA PHE A 233 49.92 28.92 37.41
C PHE A 233 50.67 28.61 38.69
N SER A 234 50.86 27.32 38.94
CA SER A 234 51.74 26.84 40.01
C SER A 234 52.43 25.54 39.60
N ASN A 235 53.68 25.40 39.99
CA ASN A 235 54.48 24.20 39.82
C ASN A 235 55.25 23.93 41.12
N SER A 236 54.99 22.79 41.77
CA SER A 236 55.60 22.37 43.02
C SER A 236 56.38 21.08 42.79
N ARG A 237 57.71 21.15 42.88
CA ARG A 237 58.61 19.99 42.68
C ARG A 237 58.50 18.97 43.80
N THR A 238 58.30 19.43 45.02
CA THR A 238 58.11 18.57 46.21
C THR A 238 56.82 17.76 46.16
N ARG A 239 55.78 18.29 45.51
CA ARG A 239 54.47 17.64 45.37
C ARG A 239 54.27 16.93 44.04
N ASN A 240 55.22 17.04 43.09
CA ASN A 240 55.05 16.61 41.71
C ASN A 240 53.72 17.10 41.12
N GLU A 241 53.45 18.40 41.29
CA GLU A 241 52.15 18.99 40.99
C GLU A 241 52.36 20.22 40.11
N THR A 242 51.85 20.21 38.89
CA THR A 242 51.79 21.36 38.00
C THR A 242 50.32 21.66 37.70
N ALA A 243 49.88 22.88 37.99
CA ALA A 243 48.52 23.34 37.75
C ALA A 243 48.51 24.67 37.01
N LEU A 244 47.64 24.79 36.01
CA LEU A 244 47.37 26.03 35.28
C LEU A 244 45.87 26.22 35.19
N THR A 245 45.38 27.37 35.60
CA THR A 245 43.96 27.72 35.59
C THR A 245 43.75 29.05 34.89
N PHE A 246 42.73 29.11 34.06
CA PHE A 246 42.22 30.31 33.41
C PHE A 246 40.78 30.47 33.84
N THR A 247 40.40 31.68 34.21
CA THR A 247 39.00 32.03 34.41
C THR A 247 38.64 33.17 33.47
N GLY A 248 37.42 33.19 32.96
CA GLY A 248 36.99 34.29 32.13
C GLY A 248 35.48 34.48 32.04
N ASN A 249 35.11 35.73 31.76
CA ASN A 249 33.73 36.20 31.66
C ASN A 249 33.57 37.07 30.41
N HIS A 250 32.36 37.11 29.85
CA HIS A 250 32.02 37.87 28.64
C HIS A 250 32.98 37.61 27.46
N ILE A 251 33.36 36.35 27.27
CA ILE A 251 34.31 35.94 26.23
C ILE A 251 33.57 35.87 24.89
N ASP A 252 34.00 36.67 23.91
CA ASP A 252 33.61 36.48 22.51
C ASP A 252 34.30 35.23 21.95
N ILE A 253 33.51 34.16 21.73
CA ILE A 253 34.01 32.85 21.30
C ILE A 253 34.67 32.95 19.91
N ALA A 254 34.16 33.79 19.01
CA ALA A 254 34.69 33.89 17.65
C ALA A 254 36.08 34.56 17.64
N GLN A 255 36.24 35.64 18.41
CA GLN A 255 37.52 36.32 18.56
C GLN A 255 38.51 35.46 19.35
N ALA A 256 38.05 34.81 20.43
CA ALA A 256 38.87 33.89 21.21
C ALA A 256 39.34 32.70 20.37
N ARG A 257 38.48 32.16 19.50
CA ARG A 257 38.81 31.12 18.52
C ARG A 257 39.93 31.56 17.60
N GLU A 258 39.81 32.73 17.00
CA GLU A 258 40.82 33.28 16.08
C GLU A 258 42.16 33.48 16.80
N ALA A 259 42.15 34.15 17.95
CA ALA A 259 43.35 34.39 18.74
C ALA A 259 44.04 33.10 19.19
N THR A 260 43.28 32.13 19.71
CA THR A 260 43.85 30.88 20.25
C THR A 260 44.36 29.96 19.15
N LEU A 261 43.67 29.84 18.02
CA LEU A 261 44.14 29.05 16.87
C LEU A 261 45.41 29.64 16.24
N ALA A 262 45.56 30.97 16.27
CA ALA A 262 46.77 31.64 15.80
C ALA A 262 47.98 31.40 16.73
N LEU A 263 47.74 31.43 18.05
CA LEU A 263 48.80 31.36 19.05
C LEU A 263 49.21 29.93 19.44
N ALA A 264 48.27 28.99 19.41
CA ALA A 264 48.48 27.58 19.79
C ALA A 264 47.98 26.61 18.70
N PRO A 265 48.50 26.69 17.46
CA PRO A 265 48.00 25.94 16.31
C PRO A 265 48.23 24.42 16.40
N GLU A 266 49.28 23.99 17.08
CA GLU A 266 49.66 22.57 17.23
C GLU A 266 49.02 21.92 18.47
N ASN A 267 48.20 22.67 19.23
CA ASN A 267 47.55 22.16 20.42
C ASN A 267 46.41 21.20 20.04
N GLN A 268 46.49 19.97 20.57
CA GLN A 268 45.57 18.87 20.24
C GLN A 268 44.12 19.09 20.73
N VAL A 269 43.90 20.05 21.64
CA VAL A 269 42.58 20.34 22.23
C VAL A 269 41.92 21.55 21.58
N VAL A 270 42.70 22.60 21.31
CA VAL A 270 42.20 23.90 20.82
C VAL A 270 41.45 23.74 19.51
N LYS A 271 42.04 23.00 18.55
CA LYS A 271 41.45 22.83 17.23
C LYS A 271 40.12 22.07 17.27
N PRO A 272 40.01 20.86 17.86
CA PRO A 272 38.72 20.17 17.99
C PRO A 272 37.65 21.00 18.70
N LEU A 273 38.00 21.66 19.82
CA LEU A 273 37.06 22.48 20.59
C LEU A 273 36.46 23.61 19.75
N PHE A 274 37.28 24.34 19.00
CA PHE A 274 36.85 25.43 18.12
C PHE A 274 36.37 24.97 16.74
N ASP A 275 36.50 23.68 16.42
CA ASP A 275 35.77 23.05 15.33
C ASP A 275 34.30 22.82 15.66
N ILE A 276 34.00 22.65 16.95
CA ILE A 276 32.65 22.49 17.47
C ILE A 276 32.05 23.87 17.82
N LEU A 277 32.72 24.66 18.68
CA LEU A 277 32.25 25.97 19.14
C LEU A 277 32.74 27.08 18.20
N ARG A 278 31.87 27.56 17.31
CA ARG A 278 32.25 28.52 16.25
C ARG A 278 32.11 29.97 16.66
N LYS A 279 31.04 30.32 17.38
CA LYS A 279 30.65 31.69 17.79
C LYS A 279 29.82 31.67 19.07
N GLY A 280 29.63 32.84 19.69
CA GLY A 280 28.77 33.05 20.86
C GLY A 280 29.47 33.86 21.94
N THR A 281 28.82 33.98 23.10
CA THR A 281 29.41 34.61 24.29
C THR A 281 29.47 33.62 25.43
N ALA A 282 30.67 33.38 25.97
CA ALA A 282 30.88 32.49 27.11
C ALA A 282 31.07 33.28 28.42
N ASN A 283 30.43 32.81 29.48
CA ASN A 283 30.46 33.36 30.84
C ASN A 283 30.78 32.26 31.84
N ASP A 284 31.29 32.65 33.01
CA ASP A 284 31.68 31.77 34.10
C ASP A 284 32.62 30.64 33.63
N VAL A 285 33.50 30.96 32.67
CA VAL A 285 34.41 29.99 32.07
C VAL A 285 35.56 29.73 33.03
N SER A 286 35.81 28.48 33.34
CA SER A 286 36.97 27.99 34.08
C SER A 286 37.63 26.88 33.28
N VAL A 287 38.91 27.07 32.95
CA VAL A 287 39.74 26.09 32.25
C VAL A 287 40.93 25.75 33.14
N GLY A 288 41.04 24.50 33.55
CA GLY A 288 42.11 23.99 34.41
C GLY A 288 42.89 22.88 33.72
N PHE A 289 44.20 22.85 33.94
CA PHE A 289 45.09 21.76 33.60
C PHE A 289 45.81 21.32 34.86
N HIS A 290 45.81 20.02 35.16
CA HIS A 290 46.48 19.46 36.32
C HIS A 290 47.27 18.22 35.96
N ALA A 291 48.59 18.25 36.13
CA ALA A 291 49.49 17.16 35.74
C ALA A 291 50.66 17.00 36.69
N ALA A 292 51.31 15.82 36.65
CA ALA A 292 52.51 15.54 37.44
C ALA A 292 53.75 16.35 36.98
N SER A 293 53.74 16.78 35.72
CA SER A 293 54.82 17.55 35.11
C SER A 293 54.29 18.46 34.01
N TRP A 294 55.02 19.53 33.71
CA TRP A 294 54.65 20.44 32.62
C TRP A 294 54.62 19.78 31.23
N ASN A 295 55.48 18.79 30.95
CA ASN A 295 55.51 18.13 29.63
C ASN A 295 54.19 17.44 29.27
N THR A 296 53.41 17.10 30.30
CA THR A 296 52.13 16.42 30.18
C THR A 296 50.95 17.34 30.53
N LEU A 297 51.19 18.63 30.80
CA LEU A 297 50.17 19.55 31.32
C LEU A 297 49.02 19.75 30.34
N PHE A 298 49.34 19.91 29.06
CA PHE A 298 48.37 20.13 27.99
C PHE A 298 47.86 18.84 27.34
N ASP A 299 48.07 17.69 27.98
CA ASP A 299 47.39 16.44 27.59
C ASP A 299 45.87 16.61 27.78
N PRO A 300 45.03 16.29 26.78
CA PRO A 300 43.58 16.47 26.89
C PRO A 300 42.96 15.73 28.09
N ARG A 301 43.59 14.68 28.61
CA ARG A 301 43.14 13.96 29.83
C ARG A 301 43.23 14.79 31.10
N HIS A 302 44.10 15.80 31.10
CA HIS A 302 44.30 16.70 32.22
C HIS A 302 43.47 17.99 32.09
N LEU A 303 42.74 18.18 30.98
CA LEU A 303 41.85 19.31 30.79
C LEU A 303 40.58 19.15 31.62
N ILE A 304 40.29 20.17 32.43
CA ILE A 304 39.01 20.40 33.07
C ILE A 304 38.47 21.73 32.53
N LEU A 305 37.31 21.70 31.90
CA LEU A 305 36.62 22.91 31.45
C LEU A 305 35.22 22.94 32.03
N ASP A 306 34.77 24.09 32.49
CA ASP A 306 33.39 24.36 32.86
C ASP A 306 33.04 25.77 32.39
N GLY A 307 31.87 25.98 31.80
CA GLY A 307 31.43 27.31 31.39
C GLY A 307 30.03 27.31 30.80
N ASN A 308 29.40 28.50 30.82
CA ASN A 308 28.10 28.74 30.23
C ASN A 308 28.27 29.52 28.94
N ALA A 309 27.50 29.20 27.91
CA ALA A 309 27.53 29.93 26.65
C ALA A 309 26.12 30.31 26.21
N ARG A 310 25.99 31.47 25.54
CA ARG A 310 24.73 31.99 24.99
C ARG A 310 24.93 32.50 23.57
N ASN A 311 23.85 32.50 22.78
CA ASN A 311 23.86 32.86 21.37
C ASN A 311 24.95 32.10 20.60
N SER A 312 25.14 30.83 20.96
CA SER A 312 26.29 30.05 20.50
C SER A 312 25.96 29.35 19.20
N GLN A 313 26.96 29.25 18.32
CA GLN A 313 26.90 28.45 17.11
C GLN A 313 27.76 27.20 17.30
N ILE A 314 27.12 26.03 17.22
CA ILE A 314 27.72 24.73 17.48
C ILE A 314 27.62 23.86 16.22
N GLN A 315 28.76 23.42 15.70
CA GLN A 315 28.84 22.43 14.63
C GLN A 315 28.74 21.03 15.23
N ILE A 316 27.79 20.23 14.77
CA ILE A 316 27.72 18.82 15.17
C ILE A 316 28.80 18.03 14.39
N PRO A 317 29.70 17.29 15.07
CA PRO A 317 30.77 16.53 14.41
C PRO A 317 30.26 15.56 13.34
N GLU A 318 31.08 15.29 12.31
CA GLU A 318 30.79 14.35 11.20
C GLU A 318 29.47 14.60 10.43
N THR A 319 28.82 15.75 10.65
CA THR A 319 27.59 16.14 9.96
C THR A 319 27.70 17.54 9.38
N LEU A 320 26.75 17.92 8.51
CA LEU A 320 26.60 19.30 8.03
C LEU A 320 25.63 20.12 8.90
N LEU A 321 25.21 19.60 10.06
CA LEU A 321 24.23 20.26 10.93
C LEU A 321 24.91 21.33 11.80
N MET A 322 24.33 22.52 11.78
CA MET A 322 24.68 23.64 12.64
C MET A 322 23.52 23.90 13.60
N ALA A 323 23.84 23.93 14.90
CA ALA A 323 22.93 24.43 15.92
C ALA A 323 23.25 25.89 16.19
N ASP A 324 22.29 26.76 15.91
CA ASP A 324 22.37 28.20 16.14
C ASP A 324 21.61 28.59 17.41
N ASP A 325 21.89 29.80 17.90
CA ASP A 325 21.20 30.41 19.04
C ASP A 325 21.20 29.52 20.31
N VAL A 326 22.26 28.70 20.48
CA VAL A 326 22.34 27.73 21.58
C VAL A 326 22.68 28.43 22.89
N GLU A 327 21.86 28.21 23.91
CA GLU A 327 22.18 28.49 25.30
C GLU A 327 22.38 27.18 26.07
N GLY A 328 23.47 27.10 26.83
CA GLY A 328 23.75 25.88 27.57
C GLY A 328 25.09 25.90 28.32
N LYS A 329 25.36 24.76 28.97
CA LYS A 329 26.57 24.52 29.74
C LYS A 329 27.51 23.58 28.98
N ALA A 330 28.79 23.94 28.91
CA ALA A 330 29.85 23.08 28.37
C ALA A 330 30.79 22.64 29.49
N GLN A 331 31.16 21.37 29.48
CA GLN A 331 32.08 20.78 30.44
C GLN A 331 33.07 19.85 29.72
N VAL A 332 34.35 19.89 30.11
CA VAL A 332 35.34 18.89 29.70
C VAL A 332 35.91 18.22 30.93
N SER A 333 35.92 16.89 30.95
CA SER A 333 36.58 16.09 31.98
C SER A 333 37.02 14.75 31.41
N ASP A 334 38.22 14.29 31.75
CA ASP A 334 38.77 12.99 31.29
C ASP A 334 38.77 12.87 29.74
N GLY A 335 39.10 13.96 29.06
CA GLY A 335 39.14 14.02 27.59
C GLY A 335 37.77 14.03 26.89
N LYS A 336 36.65 14.08 27.62
CA LYS A 336 35.29 14.14 27.03
C LYS A 336 34.67 15.52 27.18
N LEU A 337 34.24 16.12 26.08
CA LEU A 337 33.44 17.34 26.04
C LEU A 337 31.95 17.00 26.09
N ILE A 338 31.26 17.52 27.09
CA ILE A 338 29.82 17.39 27.29
C ILE A 338 29.20 18.78 27.17
N ILE A 339 28.29 18.94 26.21
CA ILE A 339 27.50 20.15 26.01
C ILE A 339 26.05 19.80 26.36
N ALA A 340 25.48 20.51 27.33
CA ALA A 340 24.08 20.43 27.70
C ALA A 340 23.38 21.73 27.27
N ALA A 341 22.60 21.66 26.20
CA ALA A 341 21.84 22.77 25.65
C ALA A 341 20.43 22.83 26.29
N GLU A 342 20.06 24.00 26.79
CA GLU A 342 18.72 24.31 27.33
C GLU A 342 17.78 24.82 26.24
N ASN A 343 18.32 25.43 25.19
CA ASN A 343 17.60 25.84 24.00
C ASN A 343 18.57 25.93 22.81
N GLY A 344 18.01 26.05 21.61
CA GLY A 344 18.75 26.27 20.38
C GLY A 344 17.88 26.05 19.17
N ARG A 345 18.46 26.12 17.99
CA ARG A 345 17.75 25.90 16.73
C ARG A 345 18.64 25.18 15.73
N ILE A 346 18.08 24.19 15.03
CA ILE A 346 18.71 23.55 13.86
C ILE A 346 17.81 23.86 12.66
N ASP A 347 18.32 24.59 11.68
CA ASP A 347 17.51 25.14 10.57
C ASP A 347 16.28 25.91 11.12
N HIS A 348 15.02 25.52 10.83
CA HIS A 348 13.84 26.13 11.48
C HIS A 348 13.19 25.24 12.54
N SER A 349 13.88 24.18 13.00
CA SER A 349 13.42 23.33 14.11
C SER A 349 14.03 23.77 15.44
N MET A 350 13.21 23.84 16.49
CA MET A 350 13.63 24.34 17.80
C MET A 350 14.15 23.18 18.67
N ILE A 351 15.29 23.37 19.33
CA ILE A 351 15.83 22.44 20.32
C ILE A 351 15.26 22.84 21.69
N HIS A 352 14.55 21.93 22.36
CA HIS A 352 14.09 22.12 23.74
C HIS A 352 15.11 21.63 24.76
N GLN A 353 15.78 20.51 24.48
CA GLN A 353 16.86 19.98 25.29
C GLN A 353 17.84 19.27 24.37
N GLY A 354 19.14 19.51 24.55
CA GLY A 354 20.19 18.86 23.78
C GLY A 354 21.32 18.38 24.67
N ARG A 355 21.86 17.20 24.39
CA ARG A 355 23.08 16.69 25.02
C ARG A 355 24.02 16.18 23.95
N LEU A 356 25.22 16.75 23.87
CA LEU A 356 26.27 16.35 22.93
C LEU A 356 27.52 15.97 23.72
N THR A 357 27.93 14.71 23.59
CA THR A 357 29.13 14.16 24.24
C THR A 357 30.15 13.79 23.17
N ILE A 358 31.37 14.29 23.28
CA ILE A 358 32.41 14.19 22.25
C ILE A 358 33.71 13.71 22.91
N ASP A 359 34.35 12.71 22.34
CA ASP A 359 35.66 12.22 22.79
C ASP A 359 36.79 12.97 22.07
N LEU A 360 37.59 13.75 22.82
CA LEU A 360 38.65 14.60 22.28
C LEU A 360 40.00 13.86 22.11
N LEU A 361 40.09 12.57 22.46
CA LEU A 361 41.37 11.83 22.54
C LEU A 361 41.75 11.10 21.25
N HIS A 362 40.91 11.12 20.21
CA HIS A 362 41.07 10.31 19.00
C HIS A 362 41.39 11.15 17.76
N SER A 363 42.23 10.63 16.85
CA SER A 363 42.90 11.42 15.81
C SER A 363 42.48 11.13 14.36
N SER A 364 41.68 10.10 14.08
CA SER A 364 41.23 9.76 12.72
C SER A 364 39.77 10.11 12.42
N HIS A 365 38.88 9.90 13.40
CA HIS A 365 37.46 10.30 13.43
C HIS A 365 37.15 10.65 14.89
N VAL A 366 36.18 11.53 15.14
CA VAL A 366 35.85 12.00 16.49
C VAL A 366 34.59 11.28 17.00
N PRO A 367 34.71 10.26 17.88
CA PRO A 367 33.54 9.58 18.42
C PRO A 367 32.65 10.55 19.20
N PHE A 368 31.35 10.48 18.97
CA PHE A 368 30.40 11.33 19.66
C PHE A 368 29.03 10.68 19.83
N THR A 369 28.24 11.24 20.74
CA THR A 369 26.82 10.93 20.90
C THR A 369 26.06 12.23 21.14
N GLY A 370 25.07 12.50 20.29
CA GLY A 370 24.16 13.64 20.38
C GLY A 370 22.73 13.17 20.57
N GLU A 371 22.03 13.73 21.54
CA GLU A 371 20.60 13.54 21.77
C GLU A 371 19.92 14.91 21.77
N PHE A 372 18.93 15.09 20.90
CA PHE A 372 18.25 16.37 20.70
C PHE A 372 16.74 16.16 20.74
N ASP A 373 16.07 16.80 21.71
CA ASP A 373 14.61 16.92 21.76
C ASP A 373 14.20 18.16 20.97
N LEU A 374 13.49 17.94 19.87
CA LEU A 374 13.20 18.92 18.83
C LEU A 374 11.68 19.13 18.66
N ASP A 375 11.26 20.38 18.50
CA ASP A 375 10.01 20.72 17.81
C ASP A 375 10.33 20.90 16.31
N VAL A 376 9.95 19.88 15.53
CA VAL A 376 10.35 19.71 14.13
C VAL A 376 9.32 20.32 13.20
N ASN A 377 9.77 21.23 12.33
CA ASN A 377 9.01 21.63 11.15
C ASN A 377 9.09 20.54 10.08
N LEU A 378 7.99 19.81 9.86
CA LEU A 378 7.97 18.66 8.94
C LEU A 378 8.33 19.03 7.50
N ALA A 379 8.18 20.30 7.08
CA ALA A 379 8.53 20.75 5.74
C ALA A 379 10.03 20.61 5.41
N GLU A 380 10.90 20.57 6.42
CA GLU A 380 12.36 20.49 6.25
C GLU A 380 12.90 19.08 6.42
N VAL A 381 12.10 18.16 7.00
CA VAL A 381 12.51 16.79 7.29
C VAL A 381 13.10 16.07 6.07
N PRO A 382 12.50 16.14 4.86
CA PRO A 382 13.09 15.48 3.70
C PRO A 382 14.51 15.98 3.39
N ALA A 383 14.74 17.30 3.41
CA ALA A 383 16.04 17.89 3.12
C ALA A 383 17.08 17.60 4.22
N VAL A 384 16.66 17.54 5.50
CA VAL A 384 17.53 17.17 6.62
C VAL A 384 17.94 15.70 6.54
N LEU A 385 17.00 14.77 6.36
CA LEU A 385 17.30 13.33 6.31
C LEU A 385 18.12 12.95 5.08
N ILE A 386 17.91 13.60 3.93
CA ILE A 386 18.74 13.40 2.73
C ILE A 386 20.20 13.83 2.98
N ARG A 387 20.42 14.93 3.72
CA ARG A 387 21.78 15.40 4.07
C ARG A 387 22.47 14.49 5.10
N LEU A 388 21.71 13.92 6.04
CA LEU A 388 22.24 13.06 7.11
C LEU A 388 22.54 11.64 6.64
N LEU A 389 21.74 11.11 5.71
CA LEU A 389 21.83 9.72 5.25
C LEU A 389 21.94 9.66 3.72
N PRO A 390 22.97 10.28 3.12
CA PRO A 390 23.17 10.24 1.67
C PRO A 390 23.26 8.78 1.20
N ASP A 391 22.78 8.51 -0.01
CA ASP A 391 22.76 7.18 -0.65
C ASP A 391 21.89 6.09 0.01
N SER A 392 21.25 6.39 1.15
CA SER A 392 20.33 5.45 1.80
C SER A 392 19.00 5.27 1.03
N THR A 393 18.33 4.13 1.24
CA THR A 393 16.96 3.91 0.75
C THR A 393 15.98 4.94 1.35
N LEU A 394 16.16 5.32 2.61
CA LEU A 394 15.34 6.35 3.24
C LEU A 394 15.48 7.70 2.52
N ALA A 395 16.69 8.15 2.20
CA ALA A 395 16.92 9.40 1.47
C ALA A 395 16.25 9.37 0.08
N ARG A 396 16.34 8.25 -0.65
CA ARG A 396 15.68 8.08 -1.96
C ARG A 396 14.16 8.17 -1.86
N GLU A 397 13.55 7.64 -0.80
CA GLU A 397 12.10 7.73 -0.60
C GLU A 397 11.68 9.09 -0.04
N MET A 398 12.48 9.74 0.81
CA MET A 398 12.23 11.12 1.26
C MET A 398 12.25 12.12 0.09
N ALA A 399 13.09 11.91 -0.92
CA ALA A 399 13.11 12.74 -2.13
C ALA A 399 11.81 12.70 -2.97
N ARG A 400 10.94 11.71 -2.71
CA ARG A 400 9.63 11.55 -3.35
C ARG A 400 8.49 12.17 -2.55
N VAL A 401 8.78 12.70 -1.36
CA VAL A 401 7.80 13.39 -0.52
C VAL A 401 7.77 14.87 -0.92
N LYS A 402 6.59 15.39 -1.20
CA LYS A 402 6.36 16.77 -1.68
C LYS A 402 5.31 17.48 -0.82
N ASP A 403 5.46 18.79 -0.68
CA ASP A 403 4.57 19.68 0.08
C ASP A 403 4.24 19.16 1.51
N LEU A 404 5.21 18.52 2.15
CA LEU A 404 5.07 18.04 3.53
C LEU A 404 4.91 19.24 4.46
N LYS A 405 3.85 19.24 5.27
CA LYS A 405 3.51 20.28 6.23
C LYS A 405 3.07 19.65 7.54
N GLY A 406 3.42 20.29 8.64
CA GLY A 406 3.02 19.88 9.99
C GLY A 406 4.14 20.15 10.99
N GLN A 407 3.86 19.83 12.25
CA GLN A 407 4.81 19.93 13.35
C GLN A 407 4.86 18.59 14.07
N ALA A 408 6.04 18.23 14.58
CA ALA A 408 6.24 17.01 15.34
C ALA A 408 7.26 17.22 16.45
N ASP A 409 6.89 16.85 17.67
CA ASP A 409 7.86 16.60 18.73
C ASP A 409 8.66 15.35 18.38
N ALA A 410 9.98 15.49 18.21
CA ALA A 410 10.86 14.38 17.88
C ALA A 410 12.13 14.37 18.73
N ARG A 411 12.66 13.19 18.97
CA ARG A 411 13.99 12.95 19.51
C ARG A 411 14.90 12.48 18.38
N LEU A 412 15.94 13.24 18.10
CA LEU A 412 17.02 12.89 17.19
C LEU A 412 18.22 12.41 18.00
N THR A 413 18.69 11.21 17.70
CA THR A 413 19.93 10.66 18.26
C THR A 413 20.94 10.44 17.14
N LEU A 414 22.14 10.97 17.32
CA LEU A 414 23.27 10.86 16.41
C LEU A 414 24.43 10.22 17.16
N ALA A 415 25.09 9.22 16.59
CA ALA A 415 26.26 8.61 17.21
C ALA A 415 27.30 8.17 16.19
N VAL A 416 28.58 8.28 16.57
CA VAL A 416 29.72 7.67 15.88
C VAL A 416 30.49 6.88 16.95
N GLU A 417 30.61 5.57 16.74
CA GLU A 417 31.27 4.66 17.68
C GLU A 417 32.78 4.59 17.41
N ASN A 418 33.56 4.12 18.39
CA ASN A 418 35.02 4.04 18.29
C ASN A 418 35.53 3.07 17.21
N ASP A 419 34.74 2.03 16.89
CA ASP A 419 35.12 0.94 15.99
C ASP A 419 34.44 1.04 14.61
N GLN A 420 33.53 2.02 14.41
CA GLN A 420 32.76 2.21 13.18
C GLN A 420 32.68 3.71 12.82
N PRO A 421 33.21 4.13 11.66
CA PRO A 421 33.20 5.54 11.25
C PRO A 421 31.84 6.02 10.73
N ASP A 422 30.86 5.12 10.57
CA ASP A 422 29.56 5.45 9.98
C ASP A 422 28.65 6.15 11.01
N LEU A 423 27.98 7.21 10.56
CA LEU A 423 27.01 7.95 11.38
C LEU A 423 25.75 7.11 11.64
N LEU A 424 25.53 6.74 12.90
CA LEU A 424 24.28 6.14 13.35
C LEU A 424 23.25 7.25 13.60
N VAL A 425 22.12 7.16 12.89
CA VAL A 425 21.01 8.11 13.01
C VAL A 425 19.77 7.37 13.51
N SER A 426 19.18 7.87 14.60
CA SER A 426 17.90 7.40 15.13
C SER A 426 16.95 8.58 15.31
N VAL A 427 15.69 8.39 14.91
CA VAL A 427 14.63 9.41 15.01
C VAL A 427 13.41 8.77 15.63
N THR A 428 12.91 9.33 16.72
CA THR A 428 11.66 8.90 17.36
C THR A 428 10.74 10.09 17.54
N THR A 429 9.51 10.00 17.05
CA THR A 429 8.51 11.06 17.22
C THR A 429 7.50 10.71 18.30
N LYS A 430 7.00 11.72 19.01
CA LYS A 430 5.70 11.63 19.67
C LYS A 430 4.59 11.59 18.59
N PRO A 431 3.31 11.39 18.98
CA PRO A 431 2.21 11.50 18.03
C PRO A 431 2.25 12.84 17.28
N PHE A 432 2.29 12.78 15.95
CA PHE A 432 2.35 13.96 15.09
C PHE A 432 1.17 14.02 14.12
N SER A 433 0.97 15.19 13.53
CA SER A 433 0.06 15.39 12.41
C SER A 433 0.82 15.97 11.22
N ALA A 434 0.47 15.51 10.02
CA ALA A 434 1.15 15.89 8.80
C ALA A 434 0.20 15.91 7.61
N THR A 435 0.49 16.73 6.62
CA THR A 435 -0.16 16.70 5.30
C THR A 435 0.91 16.75 4.22
N GLY A 436 0.72 16.04 3.12
CA GLY A 436 1.68 16.07 2.02
C GLY A 436 1.34 15.09 0.91
N PHE A 437 2.22 15.02 -0.07
CA PHE A 437 2.14 14.10 -1.20
C PHE A 437 3.33 13.16 -1.20
N TYR A 438 3.09 11.90 -1.57
CA TYR A 438 4.15 10.93 -1.78
C TYR A 438 3.98 10.35 -3.19
N ASP A 439 4.98 10.50 -4.06
CA ASP A 439 4.85 10.24 -5.50
C ASP A 439 4.30 8.84 -5.87
N ARG A 440 4.42 7.83 -4.98
CA ARG A 440 3.89 6.49 -5.23
C ARG A 440 2.39 6.35 -4.93
N ILE A 441 1.81 7.28 -4.17
CA ILE A 441 0.39 7.34 -3.85
C ILE A 441 -0.21 8.56 -4.57
N PRO A 442 -1.16 8.38 -5.51
CA PRO A 442 -1.68 9.48 -6.35
C PRO A 442 -2.60 10.45 -5.63
N PHE A 443 -2.79 10.30 -4.32
CA PHE A 443 -3.73 11.04 -3.52
C PHE A 443 -2.99 11.79 -2.41
N PRO A 444 -3.48 12.97 -2.01
CA PRO A 444 -2.94 13.66 -0.84
C PRO A 444 -3.05 12.78 0.40
N LEU A 445 -2.01 12.80 1.22
CA LEU A 445 -1.96 12.10 2.50
C LEU A 445 -2.16 13.11 3.61
N THR A 446 -3.11 12.83 4.50
CA THR A 446 -3.28 13.53 5.76
C THR A 446 -3.09 12.54 6.89
N ILE A 447 -2.20 12.84 7.82
CA ILE A 447 -1.96 12.08 9.05
C ILE A 447 -2.50 12.94 10.19
N SER A 448 -3.53 12.47 10.87
CA SER A 448 -4.07 13.13 12.07
C SER A 448 -3.32 12.72 13.34
N GLN A 449 -2.82 11.48 13.35
CA GLN A 449 -2.05 10.92 14.46
C GLN A 449 -1.16 9.78 13.95
N GLY A 450 0.02 9.63 14.54
CA GLY A 450 0.89 8.48 14.33
C GLY A 450 2.23 8.67 15.02
N MET A 451 2.89 7.57 15.38
CA MET A 451 4.26 7.59 15.88
C MET A 451 5.19 7.03 14.81
N PHE A 452 6.34 7.68 14.62
CA PHE A 452 7.37 7.27 13.68
C PHE A 452 8.66 6.99 14.45
N VAL A 453 9.28 5.85 14.17
CA VAL A 453 10.61 5.48 14.67
C VAL A 453 11.46 5.04 13.49
N TYR A 454 12.65 5.62 13.36
CA TYR A 454 13.70 5.16 12.47
C TYR A 454 14.92 4.81 13.31
N GLU A 455 15.37 3.57 13.26
CA GLU A 455 16.55 3.08 13.99
C GLU A 455 17.08 1.82 13.29
N ASN A 456 18.41 1.61 13.24
CA ASN A 456 19.04 0.41 12.67
C ASN A 456 18.56 0.07 11.24
N ASN A 457 18.42 1.10 10.40
CA ASN A 457 17.92 0.96 9.03
C ASN A 457 16.50 0.32 8.94
N GLN A 458 15.71 0.50 10.00
CA GLN A 458 14.33 0.03 10.09
C GLN A 458 13.41 1.22 10.39
N ILE A 459 12.31 1.33 9.65
CA ILE A 459 11.21 2.25 9.95
C ILE A 459 10.13 1.46 10.70
N ARG A 460 9.59 2.03 11.77
CA ARG A 460 8.39 1.57 12.44
C ARG A 460 7.41 2.71 12.57
N ILE A 461 6.21 2.48 12.05
CA ILE A 461 5.05 3.35 12.17
C ILE A 461 4.03 2.64 13.06
N SER A 462 3.43 3.34 14.01
CA SER A 462 2.45 2.76 14.93
C SER A 462 1.29 3.72 15.18
N GLY A 463 0.07 3.19 15.17
CA GLY A 463 -1.14 3.97 15.43
C GLY A 463 -1.42 5.07 14.40
N LEU A 464 -1.00 4.89 13.15
CA LEU A 464 -1.19 5.86 12.08
C LEU A 464 -2.67 5.95 11.71
N SER A 465 -3.24 7.14 11.81
CA SER A 465 -4.61 7.44 11.41
C SER A 465 -4.67 8.73 10.60
N GLY A 466 -5.61 8.81 9.67
CA GLY A 466 -5.79 9.95 8.78
C GLY A 466 -6.45 9.56 7.47
N ASN A 467 -6.21 10.33 6.40
CA ASN A 467 -6.90 10.16 5.13
C ASN A 467 -5.90 9.94 3.98
N ILE A 468 -6.29 9.10 3.03
CA ILE A 468 -5.67 8.95 1.72
C ILE A 468 -6.72 9.39 0.70
N GLY A 469 -6.60 10.62 0.19
CA GLY A 469 -7.68 11.21 -0.60
C GLY A 469 -8.96 11.34 0.22
N GLU A 470 -10.05 10.73 -0.26
CA GLU A 470 -11.35 10.69 0.46
C GLU A 470 -11.47 9.46 1.38
N SER A 471 -10.53 8.52 1.29
CA SER A 471 -10.55 7.28 2.07
C SER A 471 -9.98 7.48 3.48
N LEU A 472 -10.64 6.95 4.50
CA LEU A 472 -10.23 7.04 5.90
C LEU A 472 -9.42 5.81 6.32
N VAL A 473 -8.34 6.07 7.05
CA VAL A 473 -7.40 5.06 7.54
C VAL A 473 -7.27 5.21 9.05
N THR A 474 -7.45 4.10 9.78
CA THR A 474 -7.39 4.09 11.25
C THR A 474 -6.47 2.98 11.75
N ASP A 475 -5.63 3.36 12.72
CA ASP A 475 -4.72 2.47 13.45
C ASP A 475 -3.88 1.54 12.56
N VAL A 476 -3.17 2.14 11.61
CA VAL A 476 -2.18 1.45 10.78
C VAL A 476 -0.85 1.34 11.52
N SER A 477 -0.28 0.14 11.52
CA SER A 477 1.07 -0.13 11.99
C SER A 477 1.88 -0.76 10.87
N ALA A 478 3.06 -0.23 10.62
CA ALA A 478 3.94 -0.69 9.56
C ALA A 478 5.37 -0.83 10.07
N LYS A 479 6.06 -1.89 9.65
CA LYS A 479 7.50 -2.08 9.83
C LYS A 479 8.14 -2.23 8.46
N VAL A 480 9.13 -1.39 8.17
CA VAL A 480 9.89 -1.42 6.91
C VAL A 480 11.35 -1.69 7.24
N MET A 481 11.90 -2.77 6.71
CA MET A 481 13.34 -3.04 6.73
C MET A 481 13.93 -2.48 5.44
N LEU A 482 14.92 -1.59 5.53
CA LEU A 482 15.46 -0.83 4.39
C LEU A 482 16.76 -1.42 3.84
N ASP A 483 16.88 -2.74 3.80
CA ASP A 483 17.98 -3.46 3.16
C ASP A 483 17.97 -3.30 1.62
N GLU A 484 18.79 -4.06 0.88
CA GLU A 484 18.86 -3.97 -0.59
C GLU A 484 17.48 -4.16 -1.25
N THR A 485 16.62 -4.98 -0.65
CA THR A 485 15.25 -5.29 -1.11
C THR A 485 14.24 -5.00 -0.01
N PRO A 486 13.74 -3.75 0.11
CA PRO A 486 12.98 -3.33 1.28
C PRO A 486 11.75 -4.20 1.54
N LEU A 487 11.67 -4.73 2.76
CA LEU A 487 10.57 -5.59 3.21
C LEU A 487 9.58 -4.80 4.06
N LEU A 488 8.30 -4.88 3.71
CA LEU A 488 7.18 -4.24 4.38
C LEU A 488 6.36 -5.29 5.12
N ASP A 489 6.11 -5.06 6.40
CA ASP A 489 5.14 -5.74 7.25
C ASP A 489 4.10 -4.69 7.69
N LEU A 490 2.88 -4.79 7.20
CA LEU A 490 1.81 -3.79 7.32
C LEU A 490 0.58 -4.44 7.94
N THR A 491 0.03 -3.79 8.95
CA THR A 491 -1.24 -4.14 9.60
C THR A 491 -2.17 -2.94 9.65
N ALA A 492 -3.44 -3.13 9.30
CA ALA A 492 -4.49 -2.13 9.48
C ALA A 492 -5.76 -2.78 10.06
N ARG A 493 -6.42 -2.08 10.98
CA ARG A 493 -7.64 -2.56 11.65
C ARG A 493 -8.93 -1.87 11.20
N GLY A 494 -8.85 -0.71 10.57
CA GLY A 494 -10.01 -0.03 10.02
C GLY A 494 -9.62 0.83 8.83
N LEU A 495 -10.01 0.39 7.63
CA LEU A 495 -9.93 1.20 6.42
C LEU A 495 -11.35 1.38 5.89
N ASP A 496 -11.76 2.62 5.66
CA ASP A 496 -12.98 2.94 4.94
C ASP A 496 -12.55 3.49 3.58
N LEU A 497 -12.60 2.62 2.58
CA LEU A 497 -12.05 2.88 1.25
C LEU A 497 -13.18 3.15 0.26
N ASP A 498 -13.09 4.28 -0.43
CA ASP A 498 -13.90 4.50 -1.64
C ASP A 498 -13.25 3.73 -2.80
N ILE A 499 -13.88 2.63 -3.21
CA ILE A 499 -13.34 1.78 -4.28
C ILE A 499 -13.28 2.51 -5.62
N GLN A 500 -14.12 3.53 -5.83
CA GLN A 500 -14.13 4.32 -7.06
C GLN A 500 -12.83 5.12 -7.24
N GLU A 501 -12.23 5.58 -6.13
CA GLU A 501 -10.97 6.31 -6.12
C GLU A 501 -9.80 5.38 -6.52
N ILE A 502 -9.80 4.14 -6.02
CA ILE A 502 -8.68 3.21 -6.19
C ILE A 502 -8.81 2.28 -7.41
N TRP A 503 -10.02 2.03 -7.90
CA TRP A 503 -10.31 1.06 -8.98
C TRP A 503 -9.54 1.31 -10.29
N PRO A 504 -9.39 2.55 -10.81
CA PRO A 504 -8.67 2.81 -12.06
C PRO A 504 -7.21 2.33 -12.05
N LYS A 505 -6.59 2.30 -10.87
CA LYS A 505 -5.23 1.75 -10.70
C LYS A 505 -5.25 0.29 -10.33
N LEU A 506 -6.17 -0.14 -9.47
CA LEU A 506 -6.29 -1.53 -9.03
C LEU A 506 -6.59 -2.48 -10.20
N SER A 507 -7.42 -2.06 -11.15
CA SER A 507 -7.75 -2.82 -12.37
C SER A 507 -6.56 -3.02 -13.33
N LEU A 508 -5.51 -2.19 -13.24
CA LEU A 508 -4.28 -2.38 -14.00
C LEU A 508 -3.35 -3.43 -13.37
N TRP A 509 -3.58 -3.80 -12.12
CA TRP A 509 -2.76 -4.78 -11.41
C TRP A 509 -3.09 -6.20 -11.89
N LYS A 510 -2.12 -6.86 -12.54
CA LYS A 510 -2.27 -8.19 -13.17
C LYS A 510 -3.00 -9.23 -12.30
N PRO A 511 -2.64 -9.43 -11.01
CA PRO A 511 -3.33 -10.40 -10.15
C PRO A 511 -4.83 -10.12 -10.02
N VAL A 512 -5.20 -8.86 -9.76
CA VAL A 512 -6.60 -8.44 -9.64
C VAL A 512 -7.32 -8.59 -10.97
N ARG A 513 -6.73 -8.08 -12.05
CA ARG A 513 -7.30 -8.19 -13.41
C ARG A 513 -7.60 -9.64 -13.78
N SER A 514 -6.67 -10.57 -13.51
CA SER A 514 -6.85 -11.98 -13.85
C SER A 514 -7.97 -12.69 -13.07
N ARG A 515 -8.29 -12.21 -11.86
CA ARG A 515 -9.34 -12.79 -11.00
C ARG A 515 -10.70 -12.14 -11.23
N MET A 516 -10.71 -10.88 -11.66
CA MET A 516 -11.90 -10.05 -11.73
C MET A 516 -12.39 -9.79 -13.15
N GLU A 517 -11.68 -10.19 -14.21
CA GLU A 517 -12.21 -10.15 -15.58
C GLU A 517 -13.53 -10.96 -15.64
N PRO A 518 -14.65 -10.40 -16.13
CA PRO A 518 -14.80 -9.21 -17.00
C PRO A 518 -15.21 -7.87 -16.33
N VAL A 519 -14.99 -7.67 -15.03
CA VAL A 519 -15.33 -6.41 -14.33
C VAL A 519 -14.53 -5.24 -14.91
N THR A 520 -15.23 -4.20 -15.37
CA THR A 520 -14.65 -3.00 -15.99
C THR A 520 -14.62 -1.80 -15.03
N ASP A 521 -15.64 -1.65 -14.19
CA ASP A 521 -15.79 -0.53 -13.26
C ASP A 521 -16.34 -0.99 -11.90
N MET A 522 -15.95 -0.29 -10.83
CA MET A 522 -16.42 -0.57 -9.47
C MET A 522 -16.53 0.72 -8.66
N SER A 523 -17.66 0.91 -7.96
CA SER A 523 -17.88 2.02 -7.02
C SER A 523 -18.59 1.56 -5.75
N GLY A 524 -18.56 2.37 -4.69
CA GLY A 524 -19.13 2.06 -3.38
C GLY A 524 -18.07 2.04 -2.27
N GLN A 525 -18.46 1.62 -1.07
CA GLN A 525 -17.58 1.67 0.11
C GLN A 525 -17.11 0.28 0.53
N LEU A 526 -15.79 0.13 0.74
CA LEU A 526 -15.18 -1.05 1.32
C LEU A 526 -14.70 -0.74 2.74
N ILE A 527 -15.36 -1.35 3.72
CA ILE A 527 -14.97 -1.27 5.13
C ILE A 527 -14.09 -2.46 5.45
N VAL A 528 -12.77 -2.25 5.43
CA VAL A 528 -11.76 -3.26 5.73
C VAL A 528 -11.55 -3.33 7.24
N SER A 529 -11.97 -4.44 7.84
CA SER A 529 -11.78 -4.74 9.28
C SER A 529 -10.40 -5.29 9.61
N ARG A 530 -9.70 -5.84 8.61
CA ARG A 530 -8.36 -6.41 8.76
C ARG A 530 -7.62 -6.35 7.45
N LEU A 531 -6.43 -5.76 7.47
CA LEU A 531 -5.46 -5.88 6.40
C LEU A 531 -4.13 -6.29 7.02
N HIS A 532 -3.54 -7.33 6.50
CA HIS A 532 -2.17 -7.73 6.80
C HIS A 532 -1.44 -7.96 5.49
N TYR A 533 -0.26 -7.37 5.35
CA TYR A 533 0.62 -7.56 4.21
C TYR A 533 2.05 -7.78 4.70
N LYS A 534 2.74 -8.78 4.16
CA LYS A 534 4.14 -9.06 4.46
C LYS A 534 4.91 -9.47 3.20
N GLY A 535 5.87 -8.65 2.78
CA GLY A 535 6.69 -8.96 1.60
C GLY A 535 7.45 -7.76 1.04
N PRO A 536 7.96 -7.84 -0.21
CA PRO A 536 8.71 -6.76 -0.83
C PRO A 536 7.85 -5.49 -1.03
N MET A 537 8.28 -4.36 -0.47
CA MET A 537 7.54 -3.09 -0.46
C MET A 537 7.19 -2.57 -1.86
N PHE A 538 8.04 -2.85 -2.87
CA PHE A 538 7.86 -2.37 -4.24
C PHE A 538 7.35 -3.44 -5.21
N GLU A 539 7.21 -4.68 -4.76
CA GLU A 539 6.71 -5.82 -5.57
C GLU A 539 5.57 -6.51 -4.80
N LEU A 540 4.48 -5.77 -4.57
CA LEU A 540 3.34 -6.20 -3.75
C LEU A 540 2.73 -7.54 -4.16
N ASN A 541 2.93 -7.97 -5.42
CA ASN A 541 2.45 -9.25 -5.95
C ASN A 541 3.30 -10.47 -5.56
N GLN A 542 4.39 -10.27 -4.81
CA GLN A 542 5.24 -11.34 -4.28
C GLN A 542 5.14 -11.49 -2.76
N GLY A 543 4.27 -10.70 -2.12
CA GLY A 543 4.11 -10.67 -0.67
C GLY A 543 2.79 -11.27 -0.21
N GLU A 544 2.82 -11.91 0.95
CA GLU A 544 1.66 -12.52 1.57
C GLU A 544 0.68 -11.46 2.03
N PHE A 545 -0.58 -11.56 1.62
CA PHE A 545 -1.64 -10.65 2.07
C PHE A 545 -2.88 -11.40 2.55
N ASN A 546 -3.56 -10.79 3.52
CA ASN A 546 -4.90 -11.14 3.94
C ASN A 546 -5.68 -9.84 4.15
N ILE A 547 -6.85 -9.74 3.51
CA ILE A 547 -7.72 -8.58 3.58
C ILE A 547 -9.14 -9.08 3.85
N ALA A 548 -9.73 -8.64 4.96
CA ALA A 548 -11.08 -9.03 5.34
C ALA A 548 -11.92 -7.81 5.75
N GLY A 549 -13.20 -7.80 5.37
CA GLY A 549 -14.07 -6.65 5.58
C GLY A 549 -15.47 -6.84 5.04
N THR A 550 -16.19 -5.74 4.86
CA THR A 550 -17.53 -5.70 4.28
C THR A 550 -17.62 -4.65 3.18
N GLY A 551 -18.26 -4.99 2.06
CA GLY A 551 -18.67 -4.02 1.05
C GLY A 551 -20.07 -3.49 1.33
N GLN A 552 -20.29 -2.19 1.09
CA GLN A 552 -21.59 -1.53 1.20
C GLN A 552 -21.90 -0.73 -0.07
N ASP A 553 -23.12 -0.90 -0.58
CA ASP A 553 -23.61 -0.24 -1.81
C ASP A 553 -22.62 -0.35 -3.00
N ILE A 554 -21.96 -1.50 -3.11
CA ILE A 554 -21.02 -1.75 -4.20
C ILE A 554 -21.80 -1.86 -5.51
N ARG A 555 -21.33 -1.15 -6.53
CA ARG A 555 -21.84 -1.23 -7.91
C ARG A 555 -20.74 -1.78 -8.79
N ILE A 556 -21.08 -2.80 -9.58
CA ILE A 556 -20.13 -3.47 -10.48
C ILE A 556 -20.58 -3.24 -11.93
N GLY A 557 -19.65 -2.72 -12.75
CA GLY A 557 -19.77 -2.67 -14.19
C GLY A 557 -19.14 -3.92 -14.81
N ILE A 558 -19.90 -4.63 -15.64
CA ILE A 558 -19.44 -5.75 -16.45
C ILE A 558 -19.71 -5.34 -17.90
N SER A 559 -18.72 -5.50 -18.80
CA SER A 559 -18.79 -5.07 -20.20
C SER A 559 -18.79 -3.53 -20.45
N SER A 560 -18.99 -3.12 -21.71
CA SER A 560 -18.80 -1.74 -22.21
C SER A 560 -19.96 -0.78 -21.96
N ARG A 561 -21.00 -1.19 -21.23
CA ARG A 561 -22.16 -0.36 -20.90
C ARG A 561 -22.26 -0.12 -19.38
N PRO A 562 -22.75 1.05 -18.94
CA PRO A 562 -22.96 1.31 -17.53
C PRO A 562 -24.19 0.52 -17.04
N HIS A 563 -24.03 -0.19 -15.92
CA HIS A 563 -25.05 -0.78 -15.01
C HIS A 563 -25.43 -2.25 -15.20
N GLU A 564 -24.87 -3.16 -14.38
CA GLU A 564 -25.32 -4.58 -14.38
C GLU A 564 -25.47 -5.24 -12.98
N ILE A 565 -24.78 -4.79 -11.91
CA ILE A 565 -25.08 -5.21 -10.52
C ILE A 565 -25.06 -3.99 -9.58
N HIS A 566 -26.13 -3.81 -8.80
CA HIS A 566 -26.34 -2.69 -7.88
C HIS A 566 -26.51 -3.14 -6.43
N GLN A 567 -26.28 -2.19 -5.51
CA GLN A 567 -26.55 -2.35 -4.08
C GLN A 567 -25.88 -3.59 -3.48
N MET A 568 -24.74 -3.98 -4.03
CA MET A 568 -24.06 -5.19 -3.61
C MET A 568 -23.45 -4.98 -2.23
N SER A 569 -23.81 -5.84 -1.28
CA SER A 569 -23.30 -5.82 0.08
C SER A 569 -22.97 -7.24 0.54
N GLY A 570 -21.92 -7.40 1.33
CA GLY A 570 -21.47 -8.72 1.81
C GLY A 570 -20.14 -8.63 2.53
N ALA A 571 -19.80 -9.70 3.25
CA ALA A 571 -18.49 -9.84 3.88
C ALA A 571 -17.52 -10.49 2.89
N PHE A 572 -16.24 -10.11 2.95
CA PHE A 572 -15.17 -10.70 2.15
C PHE A 572 -13.96 -11.04 3.01
N ASP A 573 -13.26 -12.11 2.65
CA ASP A 573 -11.93 -12.49 3.15
C ASP A 573 -11.10 -12.95 1.94
N VAL A 574 -10.03 -12.22 1.64
CA VAL A 574 -9.24 -12.40 0.42
C VAL A 574 -7.78 -12.55 0.80
N SER A 575 -7.13 -13.55 0.19
CA SER A 575 -5.71 -13.82 0.33
C SER A 575 -5.03 -14.11 -1.01
N GLU A 576 -3.75 -14.43 -0.93
CA GLU A 576 -2.92 -14.90 -2.04
C GLU A 576 -3.55 -16.04 -2.82
N ASN A 577 -4.22 -17.01 -2.18
CA ASN A 577 -4.68 -18.24 -2.84
C ASN A 577 -6.19 -18.49 -2.70
N ALA A 578 -6.87 -17.70 -1.86
CA ALA A 578 -8.28 -17.85 -1.60
C ALA A 578 -9.04 -16.53 -1.68
N MET A 579 -10.31 -16.59 -2.05
CA MET A 579 -11.26 -15.49 -1.99
C MET A 579 -12.60 -16.04 -1.54
N ASP A 580 -13.07 -15.58 -0.39
CA ASP A 580 -14.37 -15.91 0.16
C ASP A 580 -15.20 -14.64 0.28
N ILE A 581 -16.40 -14.66 -0.29
CA ILE A 581 -17.42 -13.62 -0.14
C ILE A 581 -18.67 -14.32 0.40
N SER A 582 -19.19 -13.86 1.53
CA SER A 582 -20.37 -14.41 2.19
C SER A 582 -21.44 -13.35 2.42
N ASP A 583 -22.65 -13.80 2.71
CA ASP A 583 -23.81 -12.94 2.96
C ASP A 583 -24.05 -11.93 1.84
N LEU A 584 -23.75 -12.34 0.60
CA LEU A 584 -23.87 -11.50 -0.58
C LEU A 584 -25.35 -11.19 -0.83
N SER A 585 -25.69 -9.91 -0.79
CA SER A 585 -26.96 -9.37 -1.26
C SER A 585 -26.68 -8.43 -2.41
N ALA A 586 -27.53 -8.44 -3.43
CA ALA A 586 -27.34 -7.63 -4.62
C ALA A 586 -28.67 -7.48 -5.39
N GLN A 587 -28.76 -6.40 -6.16
CA GLN A 587 -29.85 -6.16 -7.10
C GLN A 587 -29.29 -6.24 -8.52
N ILE A 588 -29.75 -7.21 -9.30
CA ILE A 588 -29.36 -7.37 -10.71
C ILE A 588 -30.46 -6.75 -11.57
N THR A 589 -30.13 -5.71 -12.32
CA THR A 589 -31.07 -4.95 -13.16
C THR A 589 -30.97 -5.31 -14.64
N GLY A 590 -29.95 -6.09 -15.03
CA GLY A 590 -29.72 -6.56 -16.39
C GLY A 590 -29.04 -7.92 -16.42
N LEU A 591 -29.32 -8.71 -17.45
CA LEU A 591 -28.73 -10.04 -17.67
C LEU A 591 -27.89 -10.10 -18.96
N ASP A 592 -27.56 -8.94 -19.53
CA ASP A 592 -26.82 -8.83 -20.78
C ASP A 592 -25.41 -9.44 -20.66
N TRP A 593 -24.78 -9.38 -19.47
CA TRP A 593 -23.51 -10.08 -19.19
C TRP A 593 -23.55 -11.59 -19.38
N LEU A 594 -24.73 -12.21 -19.39
CA LEU A 594 -24.89 -13.64 -19.67
C LEU A 594 -24.95 -13.94 -21.17
N SER A 595 -24.94 -12.96 -22.07
CA SER A 595 -25.16 -13.16 -23.51
C SER A 595 -24.19 -14.14 -24.16
N ASP A 596 -22.96 -14.22 -23.64
CA ASP A 596 -21.92 -15.13 -24.12
C ASP A 596 -22.14 -16.58 -23.65
N LEU A 597 -22.93 -16.77 -22.57
CA LEU A 597 -23.24 -18.07 -21.97
C LEU A 597 -24.63 -18.58 -22.36
N VAL A 598 -25.60 -17.67 -22.51
CA VAL A 598 -27.01 -17.96 -22.78
C VAL A 598 -27.52 -16.98 -23.83
N SER A 599 -28.13 -17.50 -24.90
CA SER A 599 -28.71 -16.64 -25.95
C SER A 599 -29.71 -15.63 -25.34
N PRO A 600 -29.65 -14.35 -25.72
CA PRO A 600 -30.54 -13.31 -25.22
C PRO A 600 -32.04 -13.64 -25.34
N ALA A 601 -32.41 -14.48 -26.32
CA ALA A 601 -33.79 -14.93 -26.49
C ALA A 601 -34.35 -15.70 -25.27
N TYR A 602 -33.47 -16.28 -24.44
CA TYR A 602 -33.84 -17.02 -23.23
C TYR A 602 -33.66 -16.21 -21.94
N THR A 603 -32.88 -15.12 -21.95
CA THR A 603 -32.70 -14.24 -20.79
C THR A 603 -33.66 -13.04 -20.78
N ALA A 604 -34.12 -12.59 -21.97
CA ALA A 604 -35.03 -11.46 -22.15
C ALA A 604 -36.40 -11.61 -21.46
N GLY A 605 -36.68 -12.77 -20.87
CA GLY A 605 -37.95 -13.09 -20.22
C GLY A 605 -37.94 -13.23 -18.73
N ILE A 606 -36.78 -13.11 -18.09
CA ILE A 606 -36.67 -13.19 -16.65
C ILE A 606 -37.08 -11.85 -16.07
N ALA A 607 -38.04 -11.84 -15.14
CA ALA A 607 -38.46 -10.62 -14.47
C ALA A 607 -37.27 -9.96 -13.72
N LEU A 608 -37.00 -8.68 -14.05
CA LEU A 608 -35.97 -7.85 -13.43
C LEU A 608 -36.64 -6.70 -12.64
N PRO A 609 -36.04 -6.21 -11.55
CA PRO A 609 -34.74 -6.60 -11.01
C PRO A 609 -34.79 -7.92 -10.22
N LEU A 610 -33.71 -8.69 -10.29
CA LEU A 610 -33.52 -9.88 -9.45
C LEU A 610 -32.87 -9.48 -8.13
N TRP A 611 -33.50 -9.86 -7.03
CA TRP A 611 -32.99 -9.62 -5.68
C TRP A 611 -32.29 -10.86 -5.15
N ILE A 612 -30.97 -10.81 -5.06
CA ILE A 612 -30.17 -11.83 -4.40
C ILE A 612 -30.29 -11.62 -2.89
N LYS A 613 -30.94 -12.56 -2.19
CA LYS A 613 -31.14 -12.51 -0.74
C LYS A 613 -29.89 -12.93 0.03
N SER A 614 -29.22 -13.96 -0.48
CA SER A 614 -28.00 -14.51 0.09
C SER A 614 -27.22 -15.21 -1.01
N GLY A 615 -25.94 -14.91 -1.12
CA GLY A 615 -25.02 -15.60 -1.99
C GLY A 615 -23.66 -15.76 -1.35
N SER A 616 -22.88 -16.64 -1.94
CA SER A 616 -21.49 -16.87 -1.58
C SER A 616 -20.66 -17.01 -2.85
N VAL A 617 -19.47 -16.43 -2.84
CA VAL A 617 -18.44 -16.66 -3.86
C VAL A 617 -17.23 -17.23 -3.13
N GLN A 618 -16.79 -18.41 -3.52
CA GLN A 618 -15.62 -19.06 -2.95
C GLN A 618 -14.65 -19.38 -4.06
N MET A 619 -13.37 -19.05 -3.88
CA MET A 619 -12.30 -19.43 -4.78
C MET A 619 -11.18 -20.07 -3.97
N HIS A 620 -10.84 -21.31 -4.29
CA HIS A 620 -9.66 -22.01 -3.77
C HIS A 620 -8.95 -22.72 -4.91
N ASP A 621 -7.62 -22.67 -4.96
CA ASP A 621 -6.79 -23.39 -5.95
C ASP A 621 -7.24 -23.18 -7.43
N LYS A 622 -7.68 -21.97 -7.78
CA LYS A 622 -8.22 -21.61 -9.12
C LYS A 622 -9.50 -22.35 -9.51
N GLN A 623 -10.26 -22.84 -8.53
CA GLN A 623 -11.64 -23.27 -8.69
C GLN A 623 -12.53 -22.26 -7.99
N MET A 624 -13.46 -21.67 -8.74
CA MET A 624 -14.48 -20.75 -8.27
C MET A 624 -15.81 -21.49 -8.16
N SER A 625 -16.49 -21.31 -7.03
CA SER A 625 -17.87 -21.72 -6.78
C SER A 625 -18.68 -20.49 -6.43
N VAL A 626 -19.80 -20.28 -7.12
CA VAL A 626 -20.76 -19.21 -6.83
C VAL A 626 -22.08 -19.85 -6.50
N SER A 627 -22.62 -19.54 -5.33
CA SER A 627 -23.97 -19.99 -4.94
C SER A 627 -24.82 -18.80 -4.56
N GLY A 628 -26.11 -18.86 -4.86
CA GLY A 628 -27.01 -17.75 -4.59
C GLY A 628 -28.46 -18.16 -4.56
N LYS A 629 -29.23 -17.41 -3.77
CA LYS A 629 -30.70 -17.49 -3.69
C LYS A 629 -31.29 -16.16 -4.08
N ALA A 630 -32.17 -16.17 -5.08
CA ALA A 630 -32.89 -15.02 -5.57
C ALA A 630 -34.40 -15.21 -5.38
N GLU A 631 -35.10 -14.15 -4.98
CA GLU A 631 -36.57 -14.14 -5.02
C GLU A 631 -37.02 -13.58 -6.38
N LEU A 632 -37.74 -14.39 -7.16
CA LEU A 632 -38.24 -14.01 -8.48
C LEU A 632 -39.59 -13.28 -8.38
N ALA A 633 -40.44 -13.73 -7.46
CA ALA A 633 -41.74 -13.16 -7.14
C ALA A 633 -42.11 -13.59 -5.70
N PRO A 634 -43.13 -13.00 -5.05
CA PRO A 634 -43.51 -13.36 -3.70
C PRO A 634 -43.72 -14.87 -3.54
N ASN A 635 -42.92 -15.50 -2.67
CA ASN A 635 -42.90 -16.95 -2.42
C ASN A 635 -42.38 -17.84 -3.57
N ILE A 636 -41.62 -17.28 -4.51
CA ILE A 636 -40.95 -18.02 -5.59
C ILE A 636 -39.44 -17.79 -5.48
N GLU A 637 -38.70 -18.82 -5.07
CA GLU A 637 -37.25 -18.77 -4.84
C GLU A 637 -36.49 -19.53 -5.93
N LEU A 638 -35.45 -18.90 -6.47
CA LEU A 638 -34.50 -19.47 -7.41
C LEU A 638 -33.16 -19.64 -6.70
N SER A 639 -32.69 -20.87 -6.58
CA SER A 639 -31.35 -21.19 -6.09
C SER A 639 -30.45 -21.59 -7.27
N ILE A 640 -29.27 -21.00 -7.36
CA ILE A 640 -28.28 -21.30 -8.40
C ILE A 640 -26.95 -21.65 -7.75
N GLN A 641 -26.29 -22.67 -8.29
CA GLN A 641 -24.90 -23.01 -8.00
C GLN A 641 -24.12 -23.10 -9.31
N LEU A 642 -23.04 -22.33 -9.41
CA LEU A 642 -22.16 -22.24 -10.55
C LEU A 642 -20.75 -22.67 -10.14
N THR A 643 -20.03 -23.34 -11.04
CA THR A 643 -18.62 -23.70 -10.86
C THR A 643 -17.81 -23.39 -12.11
N GLY A 644 -16.53 -23.07 -11.93
CA GLY A 644 -15.63 -22.70 -13.02
C GLY A 644 -14.22 -22.39 -12.54
N LYS A 645 -13.32 -22.00 -13.46
CA LYS A 645 -11.97 -21.53 -13.10
C LYS A 645 -11.88 -20.03 -12.78
N GLY A 646 -12.95 -19.29 -13.05
CA GLY A 646 -13.07 -17.85 -12.83
C GLY A 646 -14.41 -17.35 -13.38
N PRO A 647 -14.73 -16.05 -13.26
CA PRO A 647 -16.05 -15.50 -13.61
C PRO A 647 -16.49 -15.80 -15.06
N ALA A 648 -15.56 -15.76 -16.02
CA ALA A 648 -15.82 -16.03 -17.43
C ALA A 648 -16.02 -17.53 -17.77
N ASP A 649 -15.62 -18.45 -16.88
CA ASP A 649 -15.74 -19.91 -17.05
C ASP A 649 -16.80 -20.49 -16.09
N LEU A 650 -17.62 -19.63 -15.48
CA LEU A 650 -18.68 -20.07 -14.58
C LEU A 650 -19.80 -20.73 -15.35
N THR A 651 -20.22 -21.88 -14.83
CA THR A 651 -21.22 -22.70 -15.50
C THR A 651 -22.13 -23.37 -14.49
N PRO A 652 -23.40 -23.62 -14.83
CA PRO A 652 -24.36 -24.14 -13.87
C PRO A 652 -24.03 -25.58 -13.49
N GLU A 653 -24.04 -25.85 -12.19
CA GLU A 653 -23.98 -27.20 -11.59
C GLU A 653 -25.37 -27.60 -11.07
N ARG A 654 -26.09 -26.66 -10.44
CA ARG A 654 -27.45 -26.85 -9.93
C ARG A 654 -28.28 -25.58 -10.13
N ILE A 655 -29.51 -25.75 -10.60
CA ILE A 655 -30.55 -24.72 -10.60
C ILE A 655 -31.78 -25.30 -9.93
N ALA A 656 -32.34 -24.64 -8.92
CA ALA A 656 -33.57 -25.08 -8.26
C ALA A 656 -34.59 -23.95 -8.20
N LEU A 657 -35.84 -24.27 -8.47
CA LEU A 657 -36.99 -23.35 -8.43
C LEU A 657 -38.00 -23.90 -7.42
N GLU A 658 -38.36 -23.09 -6.42
CA GLU A 658 -39.27 -23.46 -5.35
C GLU A 658 -40.46 -22.49 -5.29
N HIS A 659 -41.67 -23.03 -5.40
CA HIS A 659 -42.95 -22.35 -5.23
C HIS A 659 -43.96 -23.34 -4.64
N LYS A 660 -43.86 -23.59 -3.34
CA LYS A 660 -44.64 -24.64 -2.68
C LYS A 660 -46.14 -24.29 -2.58
N PRO A 661 -47.04 -25.26 -2.79
CA PRO A 661 -46.78 -26.68 -3.09
C PRO A 661 -46.68 -27.01 -4.60
N LEU A 662 -46.78 -26.01 -5.48
CA LEU A 662 -46.92 -26.20 -6.94
C LEU A 662 -45.62 -26.68 -7.60
N THR A 663 -44.48 -26.10 -7.22
CA THR A 663 -43.18 -26.38 -7.82
C THR A 663 -42.13 -26.57 -6.73
N ASP A 664 -41.35 -27.64 -6.86
CA ASP A 664 -40.12 -27.92 -6.14
C ASP A 664 -39.23 -28.66 -7.13
N ALA A 665 -38.62 -27.90 -8.04
CA ALA A 665 -37.92 -28.41 -9.20
C ALA A 665 -36.41 -28.18 -9.06
N GLU A 666 -35.61 -29.21 -9.31
CA GLU A 666 -34.15 -29.13 -9.33
C GLU A 666 -33.61 -29.67 -10.66
N ILE A 667 -32.76 -28.89 -11.32
CA ILE A 667 -32.00 -29.27 -12.49
C ILE A 667 -30.52 -29.36 -12.10
N LEU A 668 -29.94 -30.54 -12.30
CA LEU A 668 -28.52 -30.81 -12.07
C LEU A 668 -27.81 -30.98 -13.41
N PHE A 669 -26.61 -30.41 -13.50
CA PHE A 669 -25.77 -30.43 -14.68
C PHE A 669 -24.47 -31.17 -14.37
N THR A 670 -24.21 -32.26 -15.10
CA THR A 670 -22.96 -33.02 -15.01
C THR A 670 -22.20 -32.89 -16.32
N ARG A 671 -21.03 -32.27 -16.30
CA ARG A 671 -20.21 -32.05 -17.50
C ARG A 671 -19.38 -33.28 -17.85
N HIS A 672 -19.43 -33.65 -19.13
CA HIS A 672 -18.49 -34.58 -19.76
C HIS A 672 -17.75 -33.87 -20.90
N PRO A 673 -16.59 -34.37 -21.37
CA PRO A 673 -15.83 -33.72 -22.43
C PRO A 673 -16.61 -33.48 -23.74
N GLU A 674 -17.56 -34.35 -24.06
CA GLU A 674 -18.30 -34.32 -25.32
C GLU A 674 -19.75 -33.81 -25.19
N PHE A 675 -20.30 -33.78 -23.98
CA PHE A 675 -21.70 -33.41 -23.74
C PHE A 675 -21.92 -32.98 -22.28
N THR A 676 -23.00 -32.24 -22.02
CA THR A 676 -23.45 -31.95 -20.65
C THR A 676 -24.69 -32.77 -20.32
N GLN A 677 -24.60 -33.63 -19.30
CA GLN A 677 -25.75 -34.41 -18.83
C GLN A 677 -26.64 -33.55 -17.95
N ILE A 678 -27.95 -33.53 -18.24
CA ILE A 678 -28.97 -32.84 -17.45
C ILE A 678 -29.81 -33.87 -16.68
N ARG A 679 -30.10 -33.59 -15.41
CA ARG A 679 -31.04 -34.36 -14.59
C ARG A 679 -32.06 -33.44 -13.94
N PHE A 680 -33.33 -33.67 -14.24
CA PHE A 680 -34.45 -33.05 -13.52
C PHE A 680 -34.84 -33.90 -12.30
N LYS A 681 -35.18 -33.25 -11.19
CA LYS A 681 -35.79 -33.86 -10.00
C LYS A 681 -36.94 -32.99 -9.50
N GLY A 682 -37.86 -33.63 -8.78
CA GLY A 682 -38.96 -32.95 -8.12
C GLY A 682 -40.12 -32.68 -9.07
N THR A 683 -40.85 -31.58 -8.83
CA THR A 683 -42.09 -31.24 -9.54
C THR A 683 -42.02 -29.81 -10.09
N LEU A 684 -42.38 -29.62 -11.36
CA LEU A 684 -42.53 -28.31 -11.99
C LEU A 684 -43.95 -28.18 -12.55
N ASP A 685 -44.70 -27.23 -12.00
CA ASP A 685 -45.96 -26.77 -12.56
C ASP A 685 -45.73 -25.46 -13.33
N THR A 686 -46.16 -25.40 -14.60
CA THR A 686 -45.90 -24.22 -15.44
C THR A 686 -46.62 -22.95 -14.98
N ARG A 687 -47.63 -23.03 -14.10
CA ARG A 687 -48.22 -21.83 -13.47
C ARG A 687 -47.18 -21.02 -12.69
N THR A 688 -46.16 -21.70 -12.16
CA THR A 688 -45.03 -21.02 -11.53
C THR A 688 -44.22 -20.22 -12.55
N LEU A 689 -44.05 -20.74 -13.77
CA LEU A 689 -43.35 -20.03 -14.85
C LEU A 689 -44.17 -18.84 -15.37
N ASP A 690 -45.49 -18.98 -15.46
CA ASP A 690 -46.40 -17.89 -15.87
C ASP A 690 -46.35 -16.68 -14.90
N ILE A 691 -45.96 -16.89 -13.63
CA ILE A 691 -45.80 -15.80 -12.64
C ILE A 691 -44.46 -15.07 -12.82
N VAL A 692 -43.39 -15.79 -13.19
CA VAL A 692 -42.02 -15.24 -13.18
C VAL A 692 -41.50 -14.84 -14.57
N MET A 693 -42.18 -15.24 -15.64
CA MET A 693 -41.80 -14.96 -17.02
C MET A 693 -42.70 -13.92 -17.69
N ASP A 694 -42.11 -13.06 -18.53
CA ASP A 694 -42.88 -12.12 -19.37
C ASP A 694 -43.64 -12.89 -20.48
N GLU A 695 -44.88 -12.46 -20.75
CA GLU A 695 -45.77 -13.08 -21.74
C GLU A 695 -45.22 -13.04 -23.17
N ASN A 696 -44.36 -12.07 -23.49
CA ASN A 696 -43.81 -11.83 -24.83
C ASN A 696 -42.57 -12.68 -25.14
N THR A 697 -42.17 -13.55 -24.22
CA THR A 697 -40.89 -14.26 -24.32
C THR A 697 -41.00 -15.47 -25.22
N LEU A 698 -39.91 -15.83 -25.90
CA LEU A 698 -39.92 -16.97 -26.83
C LEU A 698 -40.36 -18.26 -26.14
N LEU A 699 -39.92 -18.49 -24.90
CA LEU A 699 -40.26 -19.69 -24.14
C LEU A 699 -41.73 -19.69 -23.70
N HIS A 700 -42.25 -18.56 -23.20
CA HIS A 700 -43.67 -18.44 -22.86
C HIS A 700 -44.55 -18.60 -24.11
N GLN A 701 -44.22 -17.93 -25.21
CA GLN A 701 -44.96 -18.05 -26.49
C GLN A 701 -44.95 -19.48 -27.03
N ARG A 702 -43.80 -20.18 -26.96
CA ARG A 702 -43.72 -21.60 -27.35
C ARG A 702 -44.60 -22.48 -26.46
N LEU A 703 -44.55 -22.29 -25.13
CA LEU A 703 -45.40 -23.02 -24.20
C LEU A 703 -46.89 -22.74 -24.48
N MET A 704 -47.27 -21.47 -24.68
CA MET A 704 -48.62 -21.06 -25.08
C MET A 704 -49.08 -21.71 -26.38
N SER A 705 -48.24 -21.73 -27.41
CA SER A 705 -48.57 -22.37 -28.69
C SER A 705 -48.69 -23.89 -28.57
N LEU A 706 -47.98 -24.50 -27.61
CA LEU A 706 -48.01 -25.93 -27.37
C LEU A 706 -49.22 -26.35 -26.55
N THR A 707 -49.60 -25.59 -25.52
CA THR A 707 -50.58 -26.01 -24.52
C THR A 707 -51.89 -25.20 -24.57
N ARG A 708 -51.98 -24.20 -25.46
CA ARG A 708 -53.10 -23.23 -25.55
C ARG A 708 -53.41 -22.58 -24.20
N GLY A 709 -52.39 -22.20 -23.42
CA GLY A 709 -52.62 -21.57 -22.11
C GLY A 709 -52.88 -22.55 -20.97
N GLN A 710 -52.95 -23.86 -21.24
CA GLN A 710 -53.21 -24.82 -20.16
C GLN A 710 -51.92 -25.16 -19.41
N PRO A 711 -52.02 -25.36 -18.08
CA PRO A 711 -50.87 -25.71 -17.26
C PRO A 711 -50.37 -27.12 -17.59
N VAL A 712 -49.06 -27.30 -17.46
CA VAL A 712 -48.38 -28.58 -17.57
C VAL A 712 -47.68 -28.86 -16.24
N GLU A 713 -47.83 -30.09 -15.78
CA GLU A 713 -47.14 -30.60 -14.61
C GLU A 713 -46.07 -31.59 -15.05
N ILE A 714 -44.85 -31.43 -14.54
CA ILE A 714 -43.71 -32.29 -14.83
C ILE A 714 -43.19 -32.84 -13.50
N VAL A 715 -43.24 -34.17 -13.33
CA VAL A 715 -42.83 -34.85 -12.09
C VAL A 715 -41.74 -35.87 -12.39
N ALA A 716 -40.60 -35.79 -11.70
CA ALA A 716 -39.59 -36.86 -11.73
C ALA A 716 -39.79 -37.84 -10.57
N ASP A 717 -39.86 -39.13 -10.91
CA ASP A 717 -39.99 -40.20 -9.92
C ASP A 717 -38.61 -40.71 -9.41
N PRO A 718 -38.57 -41.52 -8.33
CA PRO A 718 -37.33 -42.06 -7.78
C PRO A 718 -36.52 -42.93 -8.77
N ASP A 719 -37.18 -43.54 -9.75
CA ASP A 719 -36.57 -44.44 -10.74
C ASP A 719 -36.00 -43.69 -11.96
N LYS A 720 -36.00 -42.35 -11.91
CA LYS A 720 -35.54 -41.44 -12.98
C LYS A 720 -36.43 -41.47 -14.21
N ASN A 721 -37.72 -41.75 -14.08
CA ASN A 721 -38.70 -41.47 -15.12
C ASN A 721 -39.28 -40.08 -14.92
N LEU A 722 -39.68 -39.45 -16.03
CA LEU A 722 -40.34 -38.15 -16.04
C LEU A 722 -41.80 -38.35 -16.46
N HIS A 723 -42.73 -37.83 -15.67
CA HIS A 723 -44.17 -37.85 -15.94
C HIS A 723 -44.58 -36.44 -16.32
N ILE A 724 -45.07 -36.25 -17.55
CA ILE A 724 -45.59 -34.98 -18.07
C ILE A 724 -47.10 -35.11 -18.20
N SER A 725 -47.83 -34.28 -17.46
CA SER A 725 -49.28 -34.21 -17.47
C SER A 725 -49.72 -32.87 -18.05
N ALA A 726 -50.53 -32.89 -19.12
CA ALA A 726 -51.02 -31.69 -19.79
C ALA A 726 -52.53 -31.78 -20.07
N ARG A 727 -53.26 -30.67 -20.01
CA ARG A 727 -54.69 -30.68 -20.42
C ARG A 727 -54.88 -30.58 -21.93
N PHE A 728 -53.92 -29.99 -22.62
CA PHE A 728 -53.96 -29.82 -24.06
C PHE A 728 -52.54 -29.82 -24.62
N VAL A 729 -52.34 -30.47 -25.77
CA VAL A 729 -51.08 -30.47 -26.52
C VAL A 729 -51.35 -30.28 -28.01
N GLN A 730 -50.74 -29.27 -28.63
CA GLN A 730 -50.69 -29.09 -30.08
C GLN A 730 -49.45 -29.80 -30.63
N LEU A 731 -49.62 -30.97 -31.23
CA LEU A 731 -48.52 -31.80 -31.70
C LEU A 731 -47.76 -31.17 -32.88
N ASP A 732 -48.43 -30.41 -33.75
CA ASP A 732 -47.79 -29.72 -34.88
C ASP A 732 -46.72 -28.73 -34.40
N THR A 733 -46.95 -28.06 -33.26
CA THR A 733 -45.98 -27.18 -32.62
C THR A 733 -44.72 -27.95 -32.24
N LEU A 734 -44.85 -29.12 -31.61
CA LEU A 734 -43.69 -29.97 -31.27
C LEU A 734 -42.94 -30.42 -32.53
N ILE A 735 -43.66 -30.86 -33.56
CA ILE A 735 -43.06 -31.31 -34.82
C ILE A 735 -42.29 -30.18 -35.51
N SER A 736 -42.78 -28.94 -35.44
CA SER A 736 -42.09 -27.77 -35.99
C SER A 736 -40.79 -27.41 -35.28
N LEU A 737 -40.68 -27.76 -33.99
CA LEU A 737 -39.49 -27.54 -33.16
C LEU A 737 -38.44 -28.63 -33.35
N LEU A 738 -38.82 -29.81 -33.83
CA LEU A 738 -37.88 -30.87 -34.17
C LEU A 738 -37.02 -30.42 -35.37
N GLY A 739 -35.71 -30.32 -35.16
CA GLY A 739 -34.73 -29.91 -36.18
C GLY A 739 -34.31 -28.44 -36.16
N SER A 740 -34.85 -27.59 -35.27
CA SER A 740 -34.33 -26.23 -35.08
C SER A 740 -33.08 -26.28 -34.19
N SER A 741 -31.90 -26.34 -34.81
CA SER A 741 -30.60 -26.28 -34.14
C SER A 741 -30.35 -24.86 -33.62
N SER A 742 -30.63 -24.59 -32.34
CA SER A 742 -30.37 -23.29 -31.74
C SER A 742 -29.73 -23.36 -30.35
N PHE A 743 -28.75 -24.25 -30.18
CA PHE A 743 -27.77 -24.14 -29.10
C PHE A 743 -26.36 -24.22 -29.71
N SER A 744 -25.67 -23.09 -29.76
CA SER A 744 -24.22 -23.06 -29.95
C SER A 744 -23.57 -23.54 -28.65
N GLY A 745 -23.11 -24.79 -28.60
CA GLY A 745 -22.47 -25.36 -27.40
C GLY A 745 -22.33 -26.89 -27.44
N THR A 746 -21.75 -27.47 -26.39
CA THR A 746 -21.71 -28.93 -26.20
C THR A 746 -23.14 -29.48 -26.14
N PRO A 747 -23.45 -30.59 -26.83
CA PRO A 747 -24.80 -31.16 -26.83
C PRO A 747 -25.25 -31.51 -25.40
N PHE A 748 -26.52 -31.25 -25.09
CA PHE A 748 -27.13 -31.66 -23.83
C PHE A 748 -27.69 -33.07 -23.93
N GLN A 749 -27.48 -33.90 -22.91
CA GLN A 749 -28.08 -35.23 -22.80
C GLN A 749 -28.94 -35.34 -21.55
N PHE A 750 -30.20 -35.72 -21.69
CA PHE A 750 -31.09 -35.97 -20.55
C PHE A 750 -30.78 -37.34 -19.93
N SER A 751 -30.66 -37.40 -18.60
CA SER A 751 -30.33 -38.62 -17.85
C SER A 751 -31.55 -39.48 -17.49
N GLN A 752 -32.75 -38.96 -17.72
CA GLN A 752 -34.02 -39.64 -17.48
C GLN A 752 -34.17 -40.83 -18.42
N LYS A 753 -34.66 -41.96 -17.90
CA LYS A 753 -34.73 -43.22 -18.66
C LYS A 753 -35.93 -43.27 -19.60
N ASN A 754 -37.09 -42.91 -19.06
CA ASN A 754 -38.36 -42.99 -19.74
C ASN A 754 -39.15 -41.70 -19.50
N LEU A 755 -39.94 -41.31 -20.49
CA LEU A 755 -40.82 -40.16 -20.44
C LEU A 755 -42.26 -40.63 -20.62
N HIS A 756 -43.06 -40.52 -19.57
CA HIS A 756 -44.49 -40.79 -19.57
C HIS A 756 -45.22 -39.49 -19.88
N ILE A 757 -46.03 -39.47 -20.93
CA ILE A 757 -46.80 -38.30 -21.35
C ILE A 757 -48.28 -38.65 -21.22
N GLN A 758 -49.01 -37.85 -20.45
CA GLN A 758 -50.45 -37.91 -20.34
C GLN A 758 -51.05 -36.58 -20.78
N ALA A 759 -51.97 -36.63 -21.75
CA ALA A 759 -52.70 -35.45 -22.20
C ALA A 759 -54.21 -35.71 -22.26
N ASP A 760 -55.01 -34.81 -21.65
CA ASP A 760 -56.48 -34.91 -21.73
C ASP A 760 -56.95 -34.78 -23.18
N ARG A 761 -56.32 -33.86 -23.93
CA ARG A 761 -56.54 -33.64 -25.35
C ARG A 761 -55.22 -33.40 -26.10
N LEU A 762 -55.13 -33.94 -27.31
CA LEU A 762 -54.03 -33.70 -28.24
C LEU A 762 -54.61 -33.34 -29.61
N ALA A 763 -54.15 -32.24 -30.20
CA ALA A 763 -54.50 -31.86 -31.55
C ALA A 763 -53.34 -32.10 -32.51
N TYR A 764 -53.65 -32.64 -33.67
CA TYR A 764 -52.70 -32.83 -34.78
C TYR A 764 -53.43 -32.59 -36.10
N GLN A 765 -52.92 -31.65 -36.91
CA GLN A 765 -53.61 -31.17 -38.12
C GLN A 765 -55.04 -30.74 -37.79
N THR A 766 -56.05 -31.32 -38.45
CA THR A 766 -57.47 -31.07 -38.21
C THR A 766 -58.11 -32.01 -37.20
N PHE A 767 -57.34 -32.94 -36.62
CA PHE A 767 -57.85 -34.00 -35.74
C PHE A 767 -57.55 -33.73 -34.27
N GLU A 768 -58.51 -34.03 -33.41
CA GLU A 768 -58.34 -33.99 -31.96
C GLU A 768 -58.55 -35.37 -31.34
N PHE A 769 -57.64 -35.75 -30.45
CA PHE A 769 -57.63 -36.99 -29.70
C PHE A 769 -57.82 -36.67 -28.22
N SER A 770 -58.45 -37.57 -27.47
CA SER A 770 -58.62 -37.46 -26.02
C SER A 770 -57.97 -38.63 -25.29
N HIS A 771 -57.72 -38.49 -23.98
CA HIS A 771 -57.17 -39.55 -23.12
C HIS A 771 -55.86 -40.16 -23.68
N VAL A 772 -54.94 -39.28 -24.07
CA VAL A 772 -53.69 -39.67 -24.70
C VAL A 772 -52.68 -40.06 -23.63
N THR A 773 -52.18 -41.29 -23.71
CA THR A 773 -51.09 -41.78 -22.88
C THR A 773 -49.99 -42.34 -23.77
N ALA A 774 -48.79 -41.80 -23.66
CA ALA A 774 -47.62 -42.24 -24.42
C ALA A 774 -46.42 -42.48 -23.51
N LEU A 775 -45.57 -43.42 -23.91
CA LEU A 775 -44.31 -43.73 -23.25
C LEU A 775 -43.18 -43.56 -24.28
N ILE A 776 -42.26 -42.65 -24.01
CA ILE A 776 -41.06 -42.45 -24.83
C ILE A 776 -39.87 -43.11 -24.12
N THR A 777 -39.17 -43.98 -24.84
CA THR A 777 -38.00 -44.72 -24.38
C THR A 777 -36.85 -44.58 -25.39
N GLY A 778 -35.64 -44.98 -25.03
CA GLY A 778 -34.46 -44.90 -25.92
C GLY A 778 -33.57 -43.70 -25.62
N LYS A 779 -32.32 -43.74 -26.10
CA LYS A 779 -31.29 -42.72 -25.84
C LYS A 779 -31.08 -41.83 -27.06
N GLY A 780 -30.96 -40.53 -26.82
CA GLY A 780 -30.42 -39.55 -27.76
C GLY A 780 -31.13 -39.57 -29.10
N ASP A 781 -30.46 -40.16 -30.09
CA ASP A 781 -30.78 -39.97 -31.50
C ASP A 781 -31.88 -40.90 -32.04
N HIS A 782 -32.25 -41.95 -31.33
CA HIS A 782 -33.26 -42.92 -31.78
C HIS A 782 -34.37 -43.16 -30.74
N PRO A 783 -35.21 -42.16 -30.42
CA PRO A 783 -36.29 -42.34 -29.47
C PRO A 783 -37.41 -43.23 -30.04
N ASP A 784 -37.95 -44.07 -29.16
CA ASP A 784 -39.03 -45.01 -29.42
C ASP A 784 -40.26 -44.59 -28.62
N ILE A 785 -41.26 -44.07 -29.34
CA ILE A 785 -42.51 -43.53 -28.83
C ILE A 785 -43.57 -44.63 -28.93
N GLN A 786 -44.03 -45.11 -27.79
CA GLN A 786 -45.14 -46.04 -27.69
C GLN A 786 -46.41 -45.28 -27.29
N LEU A 787 -47.39 -45.20 -28.20
CA LEU A 787 -48.73 -44.72 -27.89
C LEU A 787 -49.50 -45.87 -27.23
N LEU A 788 -49.71 -45.76 -25.92
CA LEU A 788 -50.43 -46.78 -25.15
C LEU A 788 -51.92 -46.70 -25.45
N THR A 789 -52.48 -45.49 -25.39
CA THR A 789 -53.89 -45.23 -25.68
C THR A 789 -54.07 -43.80 -26.20
N ALA A 790 -54.99 -43.62 -27.13
CA ALA A 790 -55.63 -42.35 -27.45
C ALA A 790 -57.05 -42.66 -27.94
N ASP A 791 -58.04 -41.85 -27.56
CA ASP A 791 -59.41 -41.98 -28.05
C ASP A 791 -59.70 -40.94 -29.13
N PHE A 792 -60.14 -41.41 -30.28
CA PHE A 792 -60.58 -40.60 -31.40
C PHE A 792 -62.08 -40.83 -31.61
N CYS A 793 -62.89 -40.03 -30.93
CA CYS A 793 -64.35 -40.10 -30.98
C CYS A 793 -64.92 -41.54 -30.82
N GLY A 794 -64.41 -42.29 -29.84
CA GLY A 794 -64.83 -43.68 -29.60
C GLY A 794 -64.01 -44.76 -30.32
N ALA A 795 -63.02 -44.41 -31.13
CA ALA A 795 -62.02 -45.36 -31.61
C ALA A 795 -60.74 -45.27 -30.76
N ASN A 796 -60.30 -46.40 -30.19
CA ASN A 796 -59.04 -46.46 -29.45
C ASN A 796 -57.88 -46.64 -30.44
N ILE A 797 -56.88 -45.79 -30.31
CA ILE A 797 -55.64 -45.79 -31.09
C ILE A 797 -54.50 -46.17 -30.15
N SER A 798 -53.71 -47.13 -30.59
CA SER A 798 -52.45 -47.54 -29.94
C SER A 798 -51.40 -47.79 -31.02
N GLY A 799 -50.13 -47.73 -30.67
CA GLY A 799 -49.10 -47.94 -31.67
C GLY A 799 -47.69 -47.65 -31.17
N ARG A 800 -46.76 -47.69 -32.11
CA ARG A 800 -45.35 -47.43 -31.85
C ARG A 800 -44.75 -46.62 -33.00
N MET A 801 -43.85 -45.72 -32.67
CA MET A 801 -43.13 -44.88 -33.62
C MET A 801 -41.66 -44.83 -33.22
N ARG A 802 -40.76 -45.18 -34.13
CA ARG A 802 -39.31 -45.06 -33.94
C ARG A 802 -38.80 -43.91 -34.80
N LEU A 803 -38.21 -42.91 -34.15
CA LEU A 803 -37.64 -41.74 -34.81
C LEU A 803 -36.14 -41.91 -35.01
N ASP A 804 -35.60 -41.31 -36.05
CA ASP A 804 -34.18 -41.09 -36.27
C ASP A 804 -33.90 -39.59 -36.34
N LEU A 805 -33.38 -39.05 -35.24
CA LEU A 805 -33.05 -37.64 -35.08
C LEU A 805 -31.71 -37.28 -35.75
N THR A 806 -30.90 -38.25 -36.18
CA THR A 806 -29.66 -37.98 -36.94
C THR A 806 -29.94 -37.65 -38.41
N SER A 807 -31.12 -38.02 -38.90
CA SER A 807 -31.53 -37.75 -40.27
C SER A 807 -31.95 -36.27 -40.42
N PRO A 808 -31.47 -35.56 -41.46
CA PRO A 808 -31.89 -34.17 -41.73
C PRO A 808 -33.41 -33.99 -41.85
N ASP A 809 -34.12 -35.04 -42.29
CA ASP A 809 -35.56 -35.02 -42.54
C ASP A 809 -36.38 -35.71 -41.43
N LEU A 810 -35.74 -36.11 -40.31
CA LEU A 810 -36.36 -36.79 -39.17
C LEU A 810 -37.14 -38.04 -39.63
N GLN A 811 -36.44 -39.00 -40.22
CA GLN A 811 -37.03 -40.25 -40.70
C GLN A 811 -37.68 -41.01 -39.54
N THR A 812 -38.82 -41.63 -39.82
CA THR A 812 -39.59 -42.36 -38.82
C THR A 812 -40.21 -43.61 -39.41
N LYS A 813 -40.37 -44.62 -38.56
CA LYS A 813 -41.17 -45.81 -38.84
C LYS A 813 -42.27 -45.94 -37.79
N THR A 814 -43.51 -46.05 -38.24
CA THR A 814 -44.67 -46.17 -37.34
C THR A 814 -45.53 -47.39 -37.67
N ASP A 815 -46.11 -47.97 -36.62
CA ASP A 815 -47.15 -48.97 -36.66
C ASP A 815 -48.30 -48.49 -35.75
N LEU A 816 -49.51 -48.39 -36.29
CA LEU A 816 -50.71 -47.90 -35.60
C LEU A 816 -51.83 -48.93 -35.70
N LYS A 817 -52.52 -49.13 -34.59
CA LYS A 817 -53.73 -49.95 -34.49
C LYS A 817 -54.87 -49.09 -34.00
N ILE A 818 -55.91 -48.99 -34.82
CA ILE A 818 -57.16 -48.31 -34.50
C ILE A 818 -58.22 -49.39 -34.29
N SER A 819 -58.91 -49.37 -33.17
CA SER A 819 -59.96 -50.34 -32.88
C SER A 819 -61.15 -49.72 -32.16
N ALA A 820 -62.34 -50.10 -32.57
CA ALA A 820 -63.58 -49.84 -31.89
C ALA A 820 -64.41 -51.13 -31.92
N SER A 821 -64.94 -51.54 -30.77
CA SER A 821 -65.77 -52.74 -30.69
C SER A 821 -67.08 -52.39 -30.00
N ASN A 822 -68.19 -52.73 -30.68
CA ASN A 822 -69.54 -52.66 -30.11
C ASN A 822 -69.92 -51.25 -29.59
N ARG A 823 -69.53 -50.19 -30.33
CA ARG A 823 -69.86 -48.81 -29.98
C ARG A 823 -71.30 -48.51 -30.39
N GLU A 824 -72.02 -47.74 -29.57
CA GLU A 824 -73.46 -47.51 -29.74
C GLU A 824 -73.84 -46.70 -30.97
N ASN A 825 -73.01 -45.74 -31.37
CA ASN A 825 -73.34 -44.83 -32.46
C ASN A 825 -72.11 -44.36 -33.24
N VAL A 826 -72.09 -44.62 -34.56
CA VAL A 826 -71.04 -44.20 -35.48
C VAL A 826 -71.00 -42.70 -35.74
N ALA A 827 -72.10 -41.98 -35.48
CA ALA A 827 -72.15 -40.53 -35.61
C ALA A 827 -71.03 -39.85 -34.80
N THR A 828 -70.68 -40.42 -33.64
CA THR A 828 -69.56 -39.96 -32.81
C THR A 828 -68.25 -39.99 -33.59
N LEU A 829 -67.88 -41.14 -34.18
CA LEU A 829 -66.65 -41.27 -34.97
C LEU A 829 -66.63 -40.34 -36.19
N LEU A 830 -67.76 -40.24 -36.91
CA LEU A 830 -67.87 -39.40 -38.10
C LEU A 830 -67.76 -37.91 -37.79
N SER A 831 -68.22 -37.47 -36.62
CA SER A 831 -68.11 -36.08 -36.20
C SER A 831 -66.66 -35.59 -36.06
N CYS A 832 -65.72 -36.49 -35.78
CA CYS A 832 -64.29 -36.17 -35.74
C CYS A 832 -63.65 -36.05 -37.14
N PHE A 833 -64.17 -36.76 -38.14
CA PHE A 833 -63.69 -36.65 -39.53
C PHE A 833 -64.36 -35.49 -40.29
N TYR A 834 -65.66 -35.28 -40.05
CA TYR A 834 -66.49 -34.31 -40.75
C TYR A 834 -67.35 -33.52 -39.74
N PRO A 835 -66.76 -32.51 -39.07
CA PRO A 835 -67.47 -31.72 -38.07
C PRO A 835 -68.75 -31.08 -38.64
N GLY A 836 -69.87 -31.19 -37.92
CA GLY A 836 -71.15 -30.58 -38.29
C GLY A 836 -71.97 -31.36 -39.33
N ILE A 837 -71.50 -32.53 -39.79
CA ILE A 837 -72.25 -33.40 -40.70
C ILE A 837 -72.85 -34.58 -39.94
N ASP A 838 -74.17 -34.58 -39.78
CA ASP A 838 -74.91 -35.73 -39.27
C ASP A 838 -75.19 -36.72 -40.42
N LEU A 839 -74.20 -37.55 -40.74
CA LEU A 839 -74.21 -38.42 -41.92
C LEU A 839 -75.01 -39.72 -41.69
N MET A 840 -74.72 -40.42 -40.61
CA MET A 840 -75.37 -41.69 -40.25
C MET A 840 -75.22 -42.00 -38.77
N ASN A 841 -76.18 -42.76 -38.23
CA ASN A 841 -76.15 -43.35 -36.90
C ASN A 841 -76.25 -44.87 -36.97
N GLY A 842 -75.87 -45.55 -35.89
CA GLY A 842 -75.93 -47.01 -35.77
C GLY A 842 -74.75 -47.57 -34.99
N GLY A 843 -74.92 -48.76 -34.42
CA GLY A 843 -73.83 -49.42 -33.68
C GLY A 843 -72.69 -49.78 -34.63
N TYR A 844 -71.42 -49.72 -34.20
CA TYR A 844 -70.29 -50.00 -35.10
C TYR A 844 -69.11 -50.72 -34.44
N ALA A 845 -68.35 -51.38 -35.31
CA ALA A 845 -67.02 -51.92 -35.04
C ALA A 845 -66.04 -51.44 -36.14
N LEU A 846 -64.82 -51.14 -35.74
CA LEU A 846 -63.75 -50.68 -36.63
C LEU A 846 -62.46 -51.39 -36.24
N ASN A 847 -61.71 -51.91 -37.19
CA ASN A 847 -60.33 -52.32 -37.00
C ASN A 847 -59.49 -51.78 -38.16
N ALA A 848 -58.40 -51.09 -37.85
CA ALA A 848 -57.41 -50.69 -38.84
C ALA A 848 -56.00 -50.96 -38.31
N ASN A 849 -55.17 -51.60 -39.13
CA ASN A 849 -53.74 -51.76 -38.86
C ASN A 849 -52.98 -51.00 -39.94
N LEU A 850 -52.33 -49.91 -39.54
CA LEU A 850 -51.64 -49.00 -40.44
C LEU A 850 -50.14 -49.02 -40.11
N SER A 851 -49.32 -48.90 -41.14
CA SER A 851 -47.87 -48.76 -41.01
C SER A 851 -47.38 -47.68 -41.95
N GLY A 852 -46.29 -47.00 -41.60
CA GLY A 852 -45.72 -45.93 -42.42
C GLY A 852 -44.22 -45.79 -42.20
N THR A 853 -43.52 -45.34 -43.24
CA THR A 853 -42.10 -44.99 -43.16
C THR A 853 -41.86 -43.75 -44.01
N GLY A 854 -41.28 -42.70 -43.43
CA GLY A 854 -41.10 -41.42 -44.09
C GLY A 854 -40.65 -40.32 -43.13
N SER A 855 -40.76 -39.05 -43.52
CA SER A 855 -40.48 -37.92 -42.61
C SER A 855 -41.59 -37.77 -41.58
N VAL A 856 -41.25 -37.44 -40.34
CA VAL A 856 -42.26 -37.17 -39.30
C VAL A 856 -43.24 -36.04 -39.69
N LYS A 857 -42.82 -35.12 -40.57
CA LYS A 857 -43.64 -34.01 -41.08
C LYS A 857 -44.68 -34.46 -42.11
N THR A 858 -44.40 -35.50 -42.89
CA THR A 858 -45.27 -36.01 -43.97
C THR A 858 -45.89 -37.36 -43.64
N LEU A 859 -45.65 -37.91 -42.45
CA LEU A 859 -46.01 -39.29 -42.10
C LEU A 859 -47.49 -39.63 -42.35
N HIS A 860 -48.39 -38.66 -42.21
CA HIS A 860 -49.81 -38.83 -42.47
C HIS A 860 -50.14 -39.22 -43.93
N THR A 861 -49.31 -38.81 -44.90
CA THR A 861 -49.43 -39.22 -46.32
C THR A 861 -48.66 -40.49 -46.66
N ASP A 862 -47.91 -41.06 -45.71
CA ASP A 862 -47.07 -42.25 -45.94
C ASP A 862 -47.66 -43.51 -45.27
N LEU A 863 -48.85 -43.40 -44.67
CA LEU A 863 -49.55 -44.51 -44.04
C LEU A 863 -50.17 -45.46 -45.06
N THR A 864 -49.98 -46.75 -44.84
CA THR A 864 -50.52 -47.86 -45.64
C THR A 864 -50.99 -48.99 -44.73
N GLY A 865 -52.09 -49.65 -45.06
CA GLY A 865 -52.59 -50.79 -44.29
C GLY A 865 -54.04 -51.15 -44.57
N ASP A 866 -54.59 -52.10 -43.81
CA ASP A 866 -55.94 -52.61 -43.99
C ASP A 866 -56.91 -51.97 -43.00
N ILE A 867 -58.13 -51.68 -43.46
CA ILE A 867 -59.23 -51.12 -42.68
C ILE A 867 -60.48 -51.99 -42.89
N SER A 868 -61.05 -52.48 -41.80
CA SER A 868 -62.37 -53.10 -41.77
C SER A 868 -63.32 -52.31 -40.88
N PHE A 869 -64.49 -51.98 -41.41
CA PHE A 869 -65.53 -51.25 -40.69
C PHE A 869 -66.87 -51.95 -40.87
N GLU A 870 -67.58 -52.11 -39.78
CA GLU A 870 -68.91 -52.72 -39.74
C GLU A 870 -69.86 -51.84 -38.94
N SER A 871 -71.10 -51.72 -39.39
CA SER A 871 -72.15 -51.06 -38.61
C SER A 871 -73.47 -51.77 -38.74
N GLU A 872 -74.28 -51.79 -37.68
CA GLU A 872 -75.56 -52.49 -37.63
C GLU A 872 -76.70 -51.60 -37.12
N LYS A 873 -77.91 -51.89 -37.61
CA LYS A 873 -79.18 -51.33 -37.14
C LYS A 873 -79.18 -49.80 -37.03
N GLY A 874 -78.84 -49.13 -38.12
CA GLY A 874 -78.67 -47.69 -38.17
C GLY A 874 -79.54 -46.98 -39.20
N GLN A 875 -79.34 -45.67 -39.31
CA GLN A 875 -80.00 -44.80 -40.29
C GLN A 875 -78.96 -43.89 -40.93
N ILE A 876 -78.92 -43.88 -42.27
CA ILE A 876 -78.17 -42.90 -43.05
C ILE A 876 -79.09 -41.71 -43.28
N HIS A 877 -78.69 -40.54 -42.79
CA HIS A 877 -79.45 -39.31 -42.90
C HIS A 877 -79.27 -38.66 -44.28
N LYS A 878 -80.00 -37.57 -44.53
CA LYS A 878 -80.11 -36.96 -45.86
C LYS A 878 -78.76 -36.44 -46.38
N MET A 879 -78.20 -37.14 -47.37
CA MET A 879 -77.07 -36.67 -48.18
C MET A 879 -77.54 -36.01 -49.48
N THR A 880 -77.02 -34.83 -49.82
CA THR A 880 -77.30 -34.10 -51.08
C THR A 880 -76.98 -34.92 -52.33
N LEU A 881 -75.95 -35.76 -52.26
CA LEU A 881 -75.53 -36.63 -53.35
C LEU A 881 -76.50 -37.81 -53.55
N LEU A 882 -76.76 -38.58 -52.49
CA LEU A 882 -77.61 -39.77 -52.56
C LEU A 882 -79.07 -39.42 -52.89
N SER A 883 -79.56 -38.29 -52.36
CA SER A 883 -80.89 -37.76 -52.69
C SER A 883 -81.04 -37.39 -54.17
N ARG A 884 -79.99 -36.88 -54.83
CA ARG A 884 -79.99 -36.63 -56.29
C ARG A 884 -79.97 -37.92 -57.09
N LEU A 885 -79.18 -38.92 -56.71
CA LEU A 885 -79.12 -40.21 -57.39
C LEU A 885 -80.43 -40.99 -57.31
N LEU A 886 -81.05 -41.00 -56.13
CA LEU A 886 -82.35 -41.62 -55.90
C LEU A 886 -83.50 -40.83 -56.55
N SER A 887 -83.32 -39.55 -56.85
CA SER A 887 -84.32 -38.74 -57.57
C SER A 887 -84.49 -39.12 -59.04
N VAL A 888 -83.44 -39.64 -59.68
CA VAL A 888 -83.48 -40.14 -61.08
C VAL A 888 -84.33 -41.41 -61.17
N LEU A 889 -84.41 -42.19 -60.09
CA LEU A 889 -85.19 -43.43 -59.98
C LEU A 889 -86.68 -43.17 -59.69
N ASN A 890 -87.30 -42.22 -60.39
CA ASN A 890 -88.65 -41.67 -60.17
C ASN A 890 -89.83 -42.69 -60.27
N ILE A 891 -89.54 -44.00 -60.23
CA ILE A 891 -90.45 -45.14 -60.21
C ILE A 891 -90.73 -45.64 -58.77
N LEU A 892 -89.91 -45.25 -57.78
CA LEU A 892 -90.09 -45.68 -56.38
C LEU A 892 -91.00 -44.68 -55.62
N LYS A 893 -92.25 -45.06 -55.35
CA LYS A 893 -93.13 -44.37 -54.39
C LYS A 893 -92.65 -44.61 -52.94
N LEU A 894 -91.49 -44.05 -52.57
CA LEU A 894 -90.97 -44.07 -51.21
C LEU A 894 -90.80 -42.61 -50.72
N PRO A 895 -91.78 -42.06 -49.98
CA PRO A 895 -91.77 -40.67 -49.50
C PRO A 895 -90.64 -40.38 -48.50
N ASP A 896 -90.34 -41.32 -47.60
CA ASP A 896 -89.48 -41.09 -46.43
C ASP A 896 -88.00 -40.90 -46.77
N ILE A 897 -87.53 -41.51 -47.87
CA ILE A 897 -86.13 -41.42 -48.30
C ILE A 897 -85.75 -39.99 -48.74
N ARG A 898 -86.73 -39.18 -49.16
CA ARG A 898 -86.50 -37.79 -49.61
C ARG A 898 -86.41 -36.78 -48.46
N GLN A 899 -87.00 -37.07 -47.30
CA GLN A 899 -87.11 -36.14 -46.18
C GLN A 899 -86.24 -36.52 -44.97
N GLU A 900 -86.12 -37.81 -44.62
CA GLU A 900 -85.49 -38.26 -43.36
C GLU A 900 -84.28 -39.21 -43.54
N GLY A 901 -83.94 -39.59 -44.78
CA GLY A 901 -82.88 -40.58 -45.07
C GLY A 901 -83.41 -42.02 -45.14
N PHE A 902 -82.56 -43.03 -44.94
CA PHE A 902 -82.98 -44.44 -45.01
C PHE A 902 -82.29 -45.31 -43.95
N ARG A 903 -83.03 -46.31 -43.44
CA ARG A 903 -82.54 -47.29 -42.46
C ARG A 903 -81.75 -48.42 -43.11
N TYR A 904 -80.76 -48.93 -42.39
CA TYR A 904 -79.95 -50.08 -42.78
C TYR A 904 -79.85 -51.14 -41.69
N ARG A 905 -79.79 -52.39 -42.13
CA ARG A 905 -79.56 -53.56 -41.27
C ARG A 905 -78.08 -53.73 -40.98
N SER A 906 -77.23 -53.69 -42.02
CA SER A 906 -75.78 -53.78 -41.88
C SER A 906 -75.05 -52.92 -42.91
N ILE A 907 -73.86 -52.46 -42.54
CA ILE A 907 -72.84 -51.87 -43.40
C ILE A 907 -71.58 -52.68 -43.20
N GLN A 908 -70.94 -53.11 -44.28
CA GLN A 908 -69.65 -53.80 -44.26
C GLN A 908 -68.71 -53.10 -45.23
N VAL A 909 -67.55 -52.66 -44.75
CA VAL A 909 -66.53 -51.95 -45.52
C VAL A 909 -65.20 -52.63 -45.34
N ASN A 910 -64.61 -53.07 -46.46
CA ASN A 910 -63.21 -53.44 -46.55
C ASN A 910 -62.49 -52.41 -47.42
N ALA A 911 -61.45 -51.79 -46.87
CA ALA A 911 -60.68 -50.75 -47.52
C ALA A 911 -59.19 -50.91 -47.23
N GLN A 912 -58.36 -50.40 -48.13
CA GLN A 912 -56.92 -50.33 -47.96
C GLN A 912 -56.49 -48.86 -47.92
N MET A 913 -55.73 -48.48 -46.91
CA MET A 913 -55.01 -47.21 -46.95
C MET A 913 -53.76 -47.35 -47.82
N LYS A 914 -53.56 -46.44 -48.76
CA LYS A 914 -52.37 -46.32 -49.61
C LYS A 914 -51.96 -44.85 -49.66
N ASN A 915 -50.77 -44.56 -49.15
CA ASN A 915 -50.22 -43.20 -49.10
C ASN A 915 -51.22 -42.17 -48.54
N GLY A 916 -51.80 -42.46 -47.37
CA GLY A 916 -52.77 -41.59 -46.69
C GLY A 916 -54.15 -41.49 -47.35
N THR A 917 -54.38 -42.17 -48.48
CA THR A 917 -55.69 -42.27 -49.15
C THR A 917 -56.35 -43.61 -48.83
N ILE A 918 -57.62 -43.61 -48.43
CA ILE A 918 -58.38 -44.83 -48.14
C ILE A 918 -59.07 -45.29 -49.43
N HIS A 919 -58.57 -46.37 -50.02
CA HIS A 919 -59.16 -47.03 -51.18
C HIS A 919 -60.21 -48.05 -50.74
N LEU A 920 -61.48 -47.79 -51.05
CA LEU A 920 -62.59 -48.70 -50.75
C LEU A 920 -62.64 -49.78 -51.81
N GLU A 921 -62.15 -50.97 -51.45
CA GLU A 921 -62.25 -52.16 -52.31
C GLU A 921 -63.71 -52.57 -52.48
N LYS A 922 -64.45 -52.59 -51.37
CA LYS A 922 -65.86 -52.94 -51.33
C LYS A 922 -66.52 -52.41 -50.07
N ALA A 923 -67.54 -51.58 -50.24
CA ALA A 923 -68.47 -51.23 -49.19
C ALA A 923 -69.89 -51.68 -49.58
N VAL A 924 -70.54 -52.45 -48.71
CA VAL A 924 -71.90 -52.99 -48.90
C VAL A 924 -72.79 -52.41 -47.82
N ILE A 925 -73.91 -51.80 -48.21
CA ILE A 925 -74.94 -51.31 -47.30
C ILE A 925 -76.23 -52.08 -47.58
N ASP A 926 -76.70 -52.82 -46.58
CA ASP A 926 -77.99 -53.52 -46.58
C ASP A 926 -79.08 -52.59 -46.05
N ALA A 927 -79.69 -51.78 -46.92
CA ALA A 927 -80.82 -50.95 -46.53
C ALA A 927 -82.13 -51.76 -46.52
N GLU A 928 -83.15 -51.30 -45.79
CA GLU A 928 -84.44 -52.01 -45.66
C GLU A 928 -85.07 -52.39 -47.02
N ASN A 929 -84.90 -51.55 -48.05
CA ASN A 929 -85.55 -51.71 -49.36
C ASN A 929 -84.57 -51.79 -50.56
N MET A 930 -83.25 -51.70 -50.32
CA MET A 930 -82.22 -51.67 -51.38
C MET A 930 -80.86 -52.11 -50.85
N ALA A 931 -79.99 -52.59 -51.73
CA ALA A 931 -78.57 -52.73 -51.42
C ALA A 931 -77.78 -51.63 -52.15
N LEU A 932 -76.81 -51.03 -51.46
CA LEU A 932 -75.87 -50.07 -52.05
C LEU A 932 -74.47 -50.66 -52.03
N PHE A 933 -73.74 -50.47 -53.12
CA PHE A 933 -72.33 -50.85 -53.22
C PHE A 933 -71.50 -49.62 -53.53
N PHE A 934 -70.42 -49.40 -52.77
CA PHE A 934 -69.50 -48.29 -52.99
C PHE A 934 -68.09 -48.80 -53.23
N THR A 935 -67.40 -48.16 -54.18
CA THR A 935 -65.97 -48.29 -54.45
C THR A 935 -65.40 -46.91 -54.78
N GLY A 936 -64.10 -46.70 -54.56
CA GLY A 936 -63.45 -45.43 -54.85
C GLY A 936 -62.49 -45.00 -53.73
N ASP A 937 -62.16 -43.73 -53.71
CA ASP A 937 -61.11 -43.19 -52.83
C ASP A 937 -61.67 -42.16 -51.84
N ILE A 938 -61.20 -42.23 -50.60
CA ILE A 938 -61.47 -41.25 -49.55
C ILE A 938 -60.14 -40.60 -49.17
N HIS A 939 -60.09 -39.27 -49.21
CA HIS A 939 -58.93 -38.47 -48.85
C HIS A 939 -59.21 -37.76 -47.51
N PRO A 940 -58.94 -38.42 -46.36
CA PRO A 940 -59.36 -37.93 -45.04
C PRO A 940 -58.68 -36.61 -44.64
N PHE A 941 -57.45 -36.35 -45.13
CA PHE A 941 -56.70 -35.12 -44.84
C PHE A 941 -57.03 -33.97 -45.80
N GLU A 942 -57.66 -34.25 -46.95
CA GLU A 942 -58.07 -33.24 -47.94
C GLU A 942 -59.58 -32.93 -47.87
N ASN A 943 -60.32 -33.64 -47.01
CA ASN A 943 -61.78 -33.56 -46.92
C ASN A 943 -62.47 -33.82 -48.28
N ARG A 944 -61.96 -34.79 -49.07
CA ARG A 944 -62.47 -35.16 -50.41
C ARG A 944 -62.90 -36.63 -50.45
N LEU A 945 -64.01 -36.90 -51.14
CA LEU A 945 -64.58 -38.23 -51.37
C LEU A 945 -64.81 -38.43 -52.87
N ASP A 946 -64.14 -39.40 -53.48
CA ASP A 946 -64.27 -39.75 -54.90
C ASP A 946 -64.85 -41.16 -55.03
N LEU A 947 -66.16 -41.29 -54.86
CA LEU A 947 -66.84 -42.57 -54.73
C LEU A 947 -67.79 -42.86 -55.90
N THR A 948 -67.80 -44.12 -56.35
CA THR A 948 -68.79 -44.66 -57.27
C THR A 948 -69.81 -45.47 -56.48
N CYS A 949 -71.09 -45.17 -56.66
CA CYS A 949 -72.20 -45.87 -56.02
C CYS A 949 -72.98 -46.70 -57.05
N LEU A 950 -73.30 -47.95 -56.69
CA LEU A 950 -74.23 -48.81 -57.41
C LEU A 950 -75.42 -49.10 -56.52
N VAL A 951 -76.63 -48.81 -57.01
CA VAL A 951 -77.89 -49.04 -56.30
C VAL A 951 -78.58 -50.27 -56.88
N ALA A 952 -78.93 -51.25 -56.03
CA ALA A 952 -79.70 -52.44 -56.39
C ALA A 952 -81.04 -52.47 -55.62
N PRO A 953 -82.13 -51.94 -56.20
CA PRO A 953 -83.45 -51.95 -55.56
C PRO A 953 -84.10 -53.36 -55.58
N PHE A 954 -84.75 -53.76 -54.48
CA PHE A 954 -85.57 -54.99 -54.33
C PHE A 954 -84.89 -56.38 -54.26
N LYS A 955 -83.63 -56.52 -53.81
CA LYS A 955 -83.02 -57.86 -53.60
C LYS A 955 -82.17 -57.98 -52.33
N THR A 956 -82.21 -59.18 -51.74
CA THR A 956 -81.35 -59.68 -50.66
C THR A 956 -79.91 -59.87 -51.12
N ILE A 957 -78.95 -59.49 -50.26
CA ILE A 957 -77.48 -59.55 -50.45
C ILE A 957 -77.00 -60.88 -51.05
N ASP A 958 -77.63 -62.00 -50.65
CA ASP A 958 -77.28 -63.36 -51.08
C ASP A 958 -77.28 -63.56 -52.61
N THR A 959 -77.93 -62.68 -53.38
CA THR A 959 -78.04 -62.80 -54.84
C THR A 959 -76.97 -62.04 -55.63
N LEU A 960 -76.18 -61.18 -54.99
CA LEU A 960 -75.30 -60.20 -55.68
C LEU A 960 -73.83 -60.28 -55.29
N VAL A 961 -73.50 -60.92 -54.16
CA VAL A 961 -72.10 -61.11 -53.72
C VAL A 961 -71.27 -61.93 -54.72
N GLN A 962 -71.92 -62.66 -55.64
CA GLN A 962 -71.26 -63.39 -56.73
C GLN A 962 -70.78 -62.54 -57.92
N PHE A 963 -71.04 -61.22 -57.98
CA PHE A 963 -70.89 -60.46 -59.25
C PHE A 963 -69.87 -59.33 -59.32
N ILE A 964 -68.98 -59.13 -58.34
CA ILE A 964 -67.87 -58.18 -58.50
C ILE A 964 -66.65 -58.75 -57.76
N PRO A 965 -65.58 -59.19 -58.45
CA PRO A 965 -64.91 -58.63 -59.64
C PRO A 965 -65.29 -59.40 -60.94
N VAL A 966 -65.49 -58.85 -62.14
CA VAL A 966 -65.14 -57.59 -62.81
C VAL A 966 -66.32 -57.26 -63.72
N VAL A 967 -66.73 -55.99 -63.79
CA VAL A 967 -67.72 -55.53 -64.78
C VAL A 967 -67.06 -55.55 -66.17
N ASN A 968 -67.11 -56.69 -66.84
CA ASN A 968 -67.44 -56.72 -68.27
C ASN A 968 -67.84 -58.13 -68.72
N THR A 969 -68.88 -58.17 -69.54
CA THR A 969 -69.41 -59.32 -70.30
C THR A 969 -70.02 -60.48 -69.51
N ILE A 970 -71.34 -60.64 -69.74
CA ILE A 970 -72.22 -61.78 -69.47
C ILE A 970 -72.95 -61.70 -68.12
N LEU A 971 -74.09 -60.98 -68.11
CA LEU A 971 -75.25 -61.42 -67.34
C LEU A 971 -76.57 -60.98 -67.99
N SER A 972 -77.29 -61.99 -68.46
CA SER A 972 -78.63 -61.91 -69.04
C SER A 972 -79.69 -61.66 -67.96
N GLY A 973 -80.12 -60.40 -67.84
CA GLY A 973 -81.48 -60.01 -67.44
C GLY A 973 -81.97 -60.46 -66.06
N ARG A 974 -81.71 -59.64 -65.02
CA ARG A 974 -82.66 -59.26 -63.93
C ARG A 974 -81.93 -58.53 -62.79
N LEU A 975 -81.22 -57.46 -63.13
CA LEU A 975 -80.71 -56.47 -62.18
C LEU A 975 -80.55 -55.14 -62.91
N VAL A 976 -81.27 -54.11 -62.44
CA VAL A 976 -81.08 -52.74 -62.91
C VAL A 976 -80.14 -52.11 -61.88
N SER A 977 -78.91 -51.82 -62.28
CA SER A 977 -77.95 -51.06 -61.48
C SER A 977 -77.66 -49.76 -62.18
N PHE A 978 -77.60 -48.67 -61.43
CA PHE A 978 -77.33 -47.34 -61.94
C PHE A 978 -75.97 -46.89 -61.42
N PRO A 979 -74.94 -46.83 -62.28
CA PRO A 979 -73.66 -46.28 -61.88
C PRO A 979 -73.81 -44.77 -61.69
N ALA A 980 -73.32 -44.31 -60.56
CA ALA A 980 -73.36 -42.92 -60.16
C ALA A 980 -71.98 -42.52 -59.64
N LYS A 981 -71.39 -41.48 -60.24
CA LYS A 981 -70.11 -40.93 -59.80
C LYS A 981 -70.36 -39.61 -59.07
N ALA A 982 -69.78 -39.48 -57.89
CA ALA A 982 -69.78 -38.29 -57.07
C ALA A 982 -68.41 -37.64 -57.09
#